data_AF-A0A813CIH7-F1
#
_entry.id   AF-A0A813CIH7-F1
#
_cell.length_a   1.000
_cell.length_b   1.000
_cell.length_c   1.000
_cell.angle_alpha   90.00
_cell.angle_beta   90.00
_cell.angle_gamma   90.00
#
_symmetry.space_group_name_H-M   'P 1'
#
loop_
_entity.id
_entity.type
_entity.pdbx_description
1 polymer ?
#
loop_
_entity_poly.entity_id
_entity_poly.type
_entity_poly.pdbx_seq_one_letter_code
_entity_poly.pdbx_strand_id
1 'polypeptide(L)'
;MTDMSRERPWRGVSLGGWLLLEPGPSWQLFRSVQDSERGPPQCEWELMQRLRRRGAEGLKALRKHRETFVTRRDFQAIQAAGLNAVRVPFGYWLVLGSTRDRSVSAASKLAARSRLRLKVGPGHAKGPPRRPRAPRDPYEGPALRFLDRAVNWAEECGLQVLLDLHGAPGGESGEAPCGRKQRSPLKWHWKSWRMEESLRALRIVARRYRSRRVVTGIAVCNEPSPEVPTDVLCTFYDRAVRAIRRAGRDDMTVVLPVFQRPLPSFVAQWEEKSGKCHSNVCFEVHWYHCFENEWHGRTFAQHLRAVQEHAEELRRFPIVVGEWSLALGCGSIPGKISKDEMLTLFANAQLAAYRESSHGWFFWSWSDRPKSAEWDWQQAVEKSLLPSGRALRRELPGLPSLPPLAPLSPAPRCPGTPDSALVAPSTPATPKRRLSRLRTPPRDPAVATLLDPLEAVFDEPAWDERIHLGDTVYLRAFHGRYLDVEGAKVRARYGDRGQWQQFMVCPYLGSSSSRISASSSTAETSASPTLACGIKDGDVICLLAHTGCFVGISGRKVLADFAQATAPCAFVVRTAGVACEVRHRCRIFLQSLASSKVLAPNESDPSARDAVRARWKSFGEWQQMVVEKPRCGAVVPRRPRRRSSLAKAAASPGPDSVDSKPKRVLQKTSSAEDPGTPLNSETPKRLSSTPKGNLPE
;
A
#
# COMPACT_ATOMS: atom_id res chain seq x y z
N MET A 1 26.59 15.71 -14.20
CA MET A 1 25.15 15.84 -13.88
C MET A 1 25.07 16.16 -12.40
N THR A 2 24.60 17.36 -12.07
CA THR A 2 24.45 17.84 -10.69
C THR A 2 23.31 17.10 -9.99
N ASP A 3 23.55 16.70 -8.74
CA ASP A 3 22.58 16.07 -7.85
C ASP A 3 21.56 17.12 -7.41
N MET A 4 20.37 17.12 -8.03
CA MET A 4 19.28 18.08 -7.79
C MET A 4 18.87 18.18 -6.31
N SER A 5 19.12 17.14 -5.51
CA SER A 5 18.80 17.14 -4.08
C SER A 5 19.76 17.99 -3.24
N ARG A 6 21.02 18.15 -3.69
CA ARG A 6 22.01 19.04 -3.07
C ARG A 6 21.71 20.52 -3.31
N GLU A 7 21.09 20.84 -4.46
CA GLU A 7 20.72 22.23 -4.80
C GLU A 7 19.46 22.69 -4.02
N ARG A 8 18.61 21.75 -3.56
CA ARG A 8 17.47 22.01 -2.67
C ARG A 8 17.27 20.90 -1.63
N PRO A 9 18.06 20.91 -0.53
CA PRO A 9 17.91 19.93 0.55
C PRO A 9 16.49 19.91 1.11
N TRP A 10 16.03 18.73 1.53
CA TRP A 10 14.73 18.57 2.15
C TRP A 10 14.68 19.29 3.51
N ARG A 11 13.66 20.10 3.70
CA ARG A 11 13.33 20.73 4.98
C ARG A 11 11.86 20.48 5.18
N GLY A 12 11.56 19.35 5.81
CA GLY A 12 10.22 18.78 5.75
C GLY A 12 9.71 18.22 7.07
N VAL A 13 8.52 17.67 6.96
CA VAL A 13 7.83 16.95 8.04
C VAL A 13 7.38 15.59 7.52
N SER A 14 7.31 14.62 8.42
CA SER A 14 6.75 13.30 8.15
C SER A 14 5.24 13.29 8.37
N LEU A 15 4.51 12.70 7.43
CA LEU A 15 3.05 12.50 7.51
C LEU A 15 2.73 11.18 8.26
N GLY A 16 3.32 11.03 9.45
CA GLY A 16 3.19 9.85 10.32
C GLY A 16 1.74 9.58 10.73
N GLY A 17 1.37 8.31 10.88
CA GLY A 17 0.01 7.89 11.23
C GLY A 17 -1.06 8.07 10.14
N TRP A 18 -0.71 8.43 8.91
CA TRP A 18 -1.69 8.53 7.81
C TRP A 18 -1.82 7.25 6.97
N LEU A 19 -0.75 6.88 6.26
CA LEU A 19 -0.74 5.73 5.33
C LEU A 19 -0.02 4.50 5.89
N LEU A 20 0.81 4.71 6.91
CA LEU A 20 1.13 3.72 7.92
C LEU A 20 0.61 4.24 9.27
N LEU A 21 -0.06 3.40 10.04
CA LEU A 21 -0.79 3.78 11.25
C LEU A 21 -0.02 3.41 12.51
N GLU A 22 0.15 4.40 13.39
CA GLU A 22 0.84 4.24 14.66
C GLU A 22 0.00 4.77 15.83
N PRO A 23 0.09 4.13 17.02
CA PRO A 23 -0.62 4.59 18.23
C PRO A 23 -0.26 6.01 18.68
N GLY A 24 0.87 6.56 18.23
CA GLY A 24 1.19 7.98 18.35
C GLY A 24 0.25 8.81 17.47
N PRO A 25 0.67 9.19 16.26
CA PRO A 25 -0.05 10.18 15.46
C PRO A 25 -1.52 9.84 15.17
N SER A 26 -1.88 8.55 15.10
CA SER A 26 -3.24 8.10 14.84
C SER A 26 -4.01 7.61 16.08
N TRP A 27 -3.64 8.10 17.27
CA TRP A 27 -4.17 7.67 18.57
C TRP A 27 -5.70 7.57 18.63
N GLN A 28 -6.43 8.52 18.04
CA GLN A 28 -7.90 8.52 18.06
C GLN A 28 -8.49 7.25 17.43
N LEU A 29 -7.92 6.77 16.32
CA LEU A 29 -8.36 5.56 15.65
C LEU A 29 -8.05 4.32 16.51
N PHE A 30 -6.86 4.27 17.10
CA PHE A 30 -6.44 3.20 18.01
C PHE A 30 -7.35 3.10 19.25
N ARG A 31 -7.66 4.24 19.88
CA ARG A 31 -8.57 4.33 21.02
C ARG A 31 -9.99 3.90 20.67
N SER A 32 -10.46 4.19 19.45
CA SER A 32 -11.82 3.83 19.02
C SER A 32 -12.09 2.32 19.09
N VAL A 33 -11.04 1.49 18.98
CA VAL A 33 -11.11 0.02 19.06
C VAL A 33 -10.45 -0.57 20.30
N GLN A 34 -10.30 0.24 21.36
CA GLN A 34 -9.75 -0.24 22.61
C GLN A 34 -10.62 -1.37 23.21
N ASP A 35 -9.94 -2.25 23.94
CA ASP A 35 -10.51 -3.39 24.62
C ASP A 35 -10.36 -3.14 26.13
N SER A 36 -11.37 -3.50 26.92
CA SER A 36 -11.39 -3.22 28.36
C SER A 36 -10.26 -3.91 29.12
N GLU A 37 -9.86 -5.11 28.67
CA GLU A 37 -8.81 -5.89 29.34
C GLU A 37 -7.43 -5.59 28.74
N ARG A 38 -7.35 -5.44 27.42
CA ARG A 38 -6.06 -5.38 26.69
C ARG A 38 -5.63 -3.98 26.27
N GLY A 39 -6.42 -2.95 26.61
CA GLY A 39 -6.18 -1.57 26.19
C GLY A 39 -6.25 -1.37 24.67
N PRO A 40 -5.73 -0.25 24.13
CA PRO A 40 -5.70 0.01 22.69
C PRO A 40 -4.73 -0.94 21.95
N PRO A 41 -4.92 -1.14 20.63
CA PRO A 41 -3.96 -1.89 19.81
C PRO A 41 -2.56 -1.28 19.89
N GLN A 42 -1.53 -2.11 19.74
CA GLN A 42 -0.13 -1.65 19.87
C GLN A 42 0.56 -1.39 18.52
N CYS A 43 -0.05 -1.79 17.41
CA CYS A 43 0.45 -1.58 16.04
C CYS A 43 -0.71 -1.70 15.04
N GLU A 44 -0.48 -1.31 13.77
CA GLU A 44 -1.51 -1.39 12.72
C GLU A 44 -2.04 -2.82 12.51
N TRP A 45 -1.19 -3.84 12.65
CA TRP A 45 -1.61 -5.25 12.55
C TRP A 45 -2.73 -5.60 13.52
N GLU A 46 -2.55 -5.26 14.80
CA GLU A 46 -3.56 -5.49 15.83
C GLU A 46 -4.80 -4.62 15.59
N LEU A 47 -4.59 -3.34 15.26
CA LEU A 47 -5.68 -2.41 14.92
C LEU A 47 -6.56 -2.99 13.81
N MET A 48 -5.95 -3.48 12.73
CA MET A 48 -6.66 -4.09 11.60
C MET A 48 -7.43 -5.35 11.98
N GLN A 49 -6.88 -6.20 12.85
CA GLN A 49 -7.65 -7.34 13.39
C GLN A 49 -8.88 -6.87 14.16
N ARG A 50 -8.77 -5.83 14.98
CA ARG A 50 -9.90 -5.31 15.76
C ARG A 50 -10.94 -4.64 14.87
N LEU A 51 -10.51 -3.84 13.89
CA LEU A 51 -11.40 -3.21 12.91
C LEU A 51 -12.14 -4.26 12.08
N ARG A 52 -11.46 -5.33 11.65
CA ARG A 52 -12.12 -6.43 10.93
C ARG A 52 -13.13 -7.19 11.77
N ARG A 53 -12.88 -7.38 13.08
CA ARG A 53 -13.86 -7.95 14.01
C ARG A 53 -15.14 -7.11 14.11
N ARG A 54 -15.04 -5.79 13.89
CA ARG A 54 -16.18 -4.86 13.80
C ARG A 54 -16.84 -4.79 12.41
N GLY A 55 -16.40 -5.61 11.45
CA GLY A 55 -17.00 -5.69 10.12
C GLY A 55 -16.91 -4.38 9.32
N ALA A 56 -17.99 -4.03 8.64
CA ALA A 56 -18.03 -2.90 7.70
C ALA A 56 -17.79 -1.54 8.37
N GLU A 57 -18.26 -1.35 9.60
CA GLU A 57 -18.06 -0.10 10.36
C GLU A 57 -16.59 0.11 10.75
N GLY A 58 -15.87 -0.96 11.13
CA GLY A 58 -14.43 -0.86 11.37
C GLY A 58 -13.65 -0.47 10.12
N LEU A 59 -13.97 -1.07 8.97
CA LEU A 59 -13.33 -0.69 7.70
C LEU A 59 -13.73 0.72 7.23
N LYS A 60 -14.94 1.19 7.59
CA LYS A 60 -15.37 2.58 7.36
C LYS A 60 -14.57 3.56 8.20
N ALA A 61 -14.28 3.25 9.47
CA ALA A 61 -13.42 4.08 10.32
C ALA A 61 -12.00 4.23 9.73
N LEU A 62 -11.42 3.14 9.23
CA LEU A 62 -10.13 3.19 8.53
C LEU A 62 -10.17 4.08 7.28
N ARG A 63 -11.21 3.95 6.44
CA ARG A 63 -11.38 4.78 5.24
C ARG A 63 -11.52 6.25 5.61
N LYS A 64 -12.37 6.56 6.60
CA LYS A 64 -12.55 7.91 7.12
C LYS A 64 -11.21 8.50 7.58
N HIS A 65 -10.43 7.75 8.36
CA HIS A 65 -9.10 8.17 8.79
C HIS A 65 -8.20 8.53 7.61
N ARG A 66 -8.04 7.64 6.63
CA ARG A 66 -7.22 7.92 5.43
C ARG A 66 -7.75 9.10 4.61
N GLU A 67 -9.06 9.37 4.65
CA GLU A 67 -9.71 10.47 3.92
C GLU A 67 -9.57 11.83 4.61
N THR A 68 -9.55 11.87 5.94
CA THR A 68 -9.67 13.12 6.71
C THR A 68 -8.48 13.44 7.61
N PHE A 69 -7.58 12.48 7.88
CA PHE A 69 -6.47 12.69 8.82
C PHE A 69 -5.40 13.63 8.25
N VAL A 70 -5.04 13.44 6.97
CA VAL A 70 -4.23 14.40 6.19
C VAL A 70 -4.99 14.75 4.93
N THR A 71 -5.05 16.04 4.63
CA THR A 71 -5.83 16.65 3.57
C THR A 71 -4.98 17.62 2.75
N ARG A 72 -5.56 18.16 1.66
CA ARG A 72 -4.93 19.22 0.87
C ARG A 72 -4.54 20.45 1.70
N ARG A 73 -5.34 20.78 2.74
CA ARG A 73 -5.08 21.94 3.61
C ARG A 73 -3.78 21.78 4.39
N ASP A 74 -3.44 20.55 4.77
CA ASP A 74 -2.19 20.24 5.46
C ASP A 74 -0.97 20.54 4.57
N PHE A 75 -1.02 20.17 3.29
CA PHE A 75 0.05 20.49 2.33
C PHE A 75 0.21 22.00 2.11
N GLN A 76 -0.90 22.74 2.05
CA GLN A 76 -0.88 24.20 1.99
C GLN A 76 -0.26 24.81 3.25
N ALA A 77 -0.62 24.28 4.43
CA ALA A 77 -0.07 24.72 5.70
C ALA A 77 1.43 24.39 5.86
N ILE A 78 1.88 23.22 5.39
CA ILE A 78 3.30 22.83 5.34
C ILE A 78 4.09 23.81 4.49
N GLN A 79 3.59 24.14 3.29
CA GLN A 79 4.22 25.13 2.43
C GLN A 79 4.24 26.53 3.06
N ALA A 80 3.11 26.96 3.65
CA ALA A 80 3.00 28.24 4.34
C ALA A 80 3.94 28.34 5.56
N ALA A 81 4.19 27.22 6.24
CA ALA A 81 5.16 27.12 7.33
C ALA A 81 6.63 27.26 6.86
N GLY A 82 6.88 27.38 5.55
CA GLY A 82 8.20 27.58 4.98
C GLY A 82 8.98 26.30 4.73
N LEU A 83 8.34 25.13 4.90
CA LEU A 83 8.88 23.82 4.56
C LEU A 83 8.81 23.60 3.05
N ASN A 84 9.70 22.76 2.53
CA ASN A 84 9.82 22.49 1.09
C ASN A 84 9.61 21.03 0.72
N ALA A 85 9.38 20.14 1.69
CA ALA A 85 9.32 18.70 1.48
C ALA A 85 8.36 18.01 2.45
N VAL A 86 7.84 16.86 2.02
CA VAL A 86 7.08 15.92 2.87
C VAL A 86 7.65 14.51 2.73
N ARG A 87 7.78 13.82 3.86
CA ARG A 87 8.06 12.38 3.91
C ARG A 87 6.73 11.65 4.12
N VAL A 88 6.45 10.67 3.28
CA VAL A 88 5.17 9.93 3.26
C VAL A 88 5.41 8.46 3.61
N PRO A 89 5.38 8.10 4.91
CA PRO A 89 5.41 6.71 5.35
C PRO A 89 4.24 5.90 4.78
N PHE A 90 4.51 4.76 4.15
CA PHE A 90 3.47 3.86 3.69
C PHE A 90 3.84 2.38 3.89
N GLY A 91 2.85 1.59 4.29
CA GLY A 91 3.00 0.14 4.34
C GLY A 91 2.87 -0.52 2.97
N TYR A 92 3.55 -1.65 2.78
CA TYR A 92 3.52 -2.42 1.53
C TYR A 92 2.09 -2.79 1.09
N TRP A 93 1.16 -2.93 2.04
CA TRP A 93 -0.24 -3.31 1.79
C TRP A 93 -0.99 -2.26 0.96
N LEU A 94 -0.56 -1.00 0.96
CA LEU A 94 -1.12 0.02 0.05
C LEU A 94 -0.80 -0.29 -1.41
N VAL A 95 0.31 -0.98 -1.67
CA VAL A 95 0.81 -1.28 -3.01
C VAL A 95 0.41 -2.69 -3.44
N LEU A 96 0.71 -3.69 -2.61
CA LEU A 96 0.52 -5.11 -2.93
C LEU A 96 -0.82 -5.66 -2.46
N GLY A 97 -1.53 -4.95 -1.58
CA GLY A 97 -2.67 -5.48 -0.85
C GLY A 97 -2.28 -6.49 0.22
N SER A 98 -3.29 -7.19 0.75
CA SER A 98 -3.09 -8.26 1.74
C SER A 98 -2.31 -9.44 1.13
N THR A 99 -1.11 -9.69 1.64
CA THR A 99 -0.27 -10.83 1.26
C THR A 99 -0.65 -12.10 2.04
N ARG A 100 -0.02 -13.24 1.70
CA ARG A 100 -0.15 -14.47 2.50
C ARG A 100 1.10 -14.61 3.37
N ASP A 101 0.90 -14.77 4.67
CA ASP A 101 1.99 -14.98 5.61
C ASP A 101 2.42 -16.46 5.57
N ARG A 102 3.42 -16.78 4.73
CA ARG A 102 3.96 -18.15 4.64
C ARG A 102 4.79 -18.55 5.88
N SER A 103 5.26 -17.59 6.69
CA SER A 103 6.00 -17.84 7.94
C SER A 103 5.12 -18.44 9.04
N VAL A 104 3.85 -18.02 9.14
CA VAL A 104 2.89 -18.57 10.12
C VAL A 104 2.57 -20.05 9.85
N SER A 105 2.77 -20.54 8.62
CA SER A 105 2.62 -21.97 8.30
C SER A 105 3.62 -22.83 9.08
N ALA A 106 4.83 -22.34 9.39
CA ALA A 106 5.83 -23.11 10.12
C ALA A 106 5.50 -23.24 11.62
N ALA A 107 5.07 -22.16 12.27
CA ALA A 107 4.62 -22.20 13.67
C ALA A 107 3.32 -23.02 13.83
N SER A 108 2.42 -22.93 12.84
CA SER A 108 1.20 -23.75 12.79
C SER A 108 1.51 -25.25 12.64
N LYS A 109 2.62 -25.62 11.98
CA LYS A 109 3.07 -27.03 11.89
C LYS A 109 3.49 -27.58 13.26
N LEU A 110 4.09 -26.77 14.12
CA LEU A 110 4.52 -27.21 15.45
C LEU A 110 3.33 -27.36 16.41
N ALA A 111 2.38 -26.42 16.37
CA ALA A 111 1.14 -26.47 17.15
C ALA A 111 0.15 -27.54 16.67
N ALA A 112 0.13 -27.88 15.38
CA ALA A 112 -0.68 -28.96 14.84
C ALA A 112 -0.11 -30.35 15.18
N ARG A 113 1.23 -30.48 15.27
CA ARG A 113 1.90 -31.72 15.65
C ARG A 113 1.69 -32.09 17.13
N SER A 114 1.57 -31.11 18.02
CA SER A 114 1.26 -31.36 19.43
C SER A 114 -0.20 -31.75 19.68
N ARG A 115 -1.13 -31.29 18.84
CA ARG A 115 -2.56 -31.66 18.92
C ARG A 115 -2.93 -32.99 18.27
N LEU A 116 -2.06 -33.55 17.42
CA LEU A 116 -2.30 -34.83 16.74
C LEU A 116 -1.88 -36.08 17.54
N ARG A 117 -1.37 -35.92 18.77
CA ARG A 117 -0.98 -37.05 19.64
C ARG A 117 -2.08 -37.57 20.56
N LEU A 118 -3.28 -36.99 20.52
CA LEU A 118 -4.45 -37.51 21.23
C LEU A 118 -5.59 -37.74 20.23
N LYS A 119 -6.06 -38.99 20.19
CA LYS A 119 -7.10 -39.57 19.32
C LYS A 119 -6.60 -40.17 18.00
N VAL A 120 -6.18 -41.42 18.10
CA VAL A 120 -6.34 -42.39 17.00
C VAL A 120 -7.23 -43.51 17.54
N GLY A 121 -8.50 -43.51 17.11
CA GLY A 121 -9.38 -44.67 17.11
C GLY A 121 -9.64 -45.07 15.66
N PRO A 122 -9.89 -46.36 15.35
CA PRO A 122 -9.89 -46.84 13.98
C PRO A 122 -11.20 -46.51 13.26
N GLY A 123 -11.11 -46.04 12.02
CA GLY A 123 -12.21 -46.09 11.07
C GLY A 123 -12.39 -44.84 10.20
N HIS A 124 -12.34 -45.08 8.89
CA HIS A 124 -12.68 -44.19 7.76
C HIS A 124 -11.53 -43.38 7.17
N ALA A 125 -10.93 -43.96 6.13
CA ALA A 125 -10.02 -43.29 5.20
C ALA A 125 -10.73 -42.13 4.48
N LYS A 126 -10.58 -40.91 5.00
CA LYS A 126 -10.74 -39.68 4.23
C LYS A 126 -9.41 -39.39 3.55
N GLY A 127 -9.45 -39.11 2.24
CA GLY A 127 -8.28 -38.71 1.45
C GLY A 127 -7.47 -37.59 2.12
N PRO A 128 -6.20 -37.40 1.72
CA PRO A 128 -5.25 -36.58 2.46
C PRO A 128 -5.83 -35.19 2.77
N PRO A 129 -5.78 -34.73 4.03
CA PRO A 129 -6.37 -33.46 4.41
C PRO A 129 -5.78 -32.35 3.54
N ARG A 130 -6.67 -31.60 2.85
CA ARG A 130 -6.27 -30.42 2.08
C ARG A 130 -5.47 -29.50 3.00
N ARG A 131 -4.21 -29.23 2.62
CA ARG A 131 -3.28 -28.40 3.40
C ARG A 131 -3.97 -27.08 3.78
N PRO A 132 -4.01 -26.68 5.06
CA PRO A 132 -4.57 -25.39 5.46
C PRO A 132 -3.80 -24.27 4.75
N ARG A 133 -4.53 -23.41 4.03
CA ARG A 133 -3.95 -22.25 3.34
C ARG A 133 -3.41 -21.30 4.39
N ALA A 134 -2.19 -20.81 4.20
CA ALA A 134 -1.58 -19.84 5.11
C ALA A 134 -2.48 -18.60 5.28
N PRO A 135 -2.69 -18.11 6.51
CA PRO A 135 -3.54 -16.96 6.76
C PRO A 135 -2.96 -15.71 6.06
N ARG A 136 -3.87 -14.87 5.58
CA ARG A 136 -3.53 -13.59 4.96
C ARG A 136 -3.28 -12.53 6.03
N ASP A 137 -2.42 -11.57 5.73
CA ASP A 137 -2.22 -10.37 6.53
C ASP A 137 -3.55 -9.59 6.68
N PRO A 138 -3.87 -8.97 7.84
CA PRO A 138 -5.15 -8.32 8.11
C PRO A 138 -5.26 -6.93 7.47
N TYR A 139 -4.21 -6.41 6.84
CA TYR A 139 -4.21 -5.07 6.26
C TYR A 139 -5.26 -4.89 5.17
N GLU A 140 -5.66 -3.64 4.94
CA GLU A 140 -6.63 -3.25 3.91
C GLU A 140 -5.93 -2.52 2.75
N GLY A 141 -5.99 -3.12 1.57
CA GLY A 141 -5.43 -2.58 0.33
C GLY A 141 -5.65 -3.55 -0.86
N PRO A 142 -5.13 -3.21 -2.06
CA PRO A 142 -4.30 -2.04 -2.34
C PRO A 142 -5.06 -0.72 -2.25
N ALA A 143 -4.35 0.35 -1.90
CA ALA A 143 -4.91 1.68 -1.67
C ALA A 143 -4.01 2.81 -2.23
N LEU A 144 -3.30 2.54 -3.33
CA LEU A 144 -2.39 3.47 -4.02
C LEU A 144 -2.97 4.87 -4.29
N ARG A 145 -4.30 4.99 -4.42
CA ARG A 145 -4.99 6.28 -4.59
C ARG A 145 -4.62 7.31 -3.52
N PHE A 146 -4.28 6.87 -2.31
CA PHE A 146 -3.90 7.78 -1.23
C PHE A 146 -2.49 8.35 -1.43
N LEU A 147 -1.56 7.54 -1.93
CA LEU A 147 -0.25 8.02 -2.36
C LEU A 147 -0.38 8.98 -3.57
N ASP A 148 -1.28 8.69 -4.51
CA ASP A 148 -1.55 9.61 -5.64
C ASP A 148 -2.02 10.98 -5.14
N ARG A 149 -2.91 11.02 -4.15
CA ARG A 149 -3.37 12.27 -3.55
C ARG A 149 -2.23 13.06 -2.91
N ALA A 150 -1.36 12.38 -2.15
CA ALA A 150 -0.18 13.01 -1.55
C ALA A 150 0.73 13.65 -2.60
N VAL A 151 1.04 12.90 -3.67
CA VAL A 151 1.88 13.37 -4.78
C VAL A 151 1.23 14.54 -5.52
N ASN A 152 -0.08 14.50 -5.75
CA ASN A 152 -0.80 15.58 -6.41
C ASN A 152 -0.85 16.86 -5.57
N TRP A 153 -1.18 16.76 -4.28
CA TRP A 153 -1.20 17.93 -3.39
C TRP A 153 0.19 18.52 -3.19
N ALA A 154 1.23 17.68 -3.10
CA ALA A 154 2.61 18.17 -3.07
C ALA A 154 2.96 18.97 -4.33
N GLU A 155 2.59 18.46 -5.51
CA GLU A 155 2.91 19.13 -6.77
C GLU A 155 2.18 20.47 -6.90
N GLU A 156 0.90 20.51 -6.54
CA GLU A 156 0.11 21.75 -6.50
C GLU A 156 0.72 22.80 -5.54
N CYS A 157 1.29 22.35 -4.42
CA CYS A 157 1.93 23.22 -3.43
C CYS A 157 3.41 23.52 -3.73
N GLY A 158 4.01 22.89 -4.74
CA GLY A 158 5.45 23.01 -5.04
C GLY A 158 6.36 22.36 -3.98
N LEU A 159 5.88 21.34 -3.27
CA LEU A 159 6.62 20.58 -2.26
C LEU A 159 7.32 19.37 -2.88
N GLN A 160 8.49 19.02 -2.37
CA GLN A 160 9.19 17.77 -2.68
C GLN A 160 8.56 16.58 -1.93
N VAL A 161 8.60 15.39 -2.51
CA VAL A 161 8.07 14.17 -1.89
C VAL A 161 9.16 13.10 -1.76
N LEU A 162 9.39 12.67 -0.51
CA LEU A 162 10.08 11.43 -0.18
C LEU A 162 9.03 10.36 0.12
N LEU A 163 8.95 9.32 -0.71
CA LEU A 163 8.09 8.16 -0.47
C LEU A 163 8.85 7.11 0.33
N ASP A 164 8.31 6.70 1.46
CA ASP A 164 9.02 5.81 2.40
C ASP A 164 8.27 4.48 2.59
N LEU A 165 8.92 3.37 2.19
CA LEU A 165 8.41 2.02 2.45
C LEU A 165 8.57 1.68 3.93
N HIS A 166 7.66 2.21 4.73
CA HIS A 166 7.75 2.23 6.18
C HIS A 166 7.26 0.95 6.87
N GLY A 167 6.62 0.06 6.12
CA GLY A 167 6.25 -1.26 6.61
C GLY A 167 6.46 -2.30 5.51
N ALA A 168 7.47 -3.15 5.67
CA ALA A 168 7.81 -4.17 4.70
C ALA A 168 7.01 -5.47 4.89
N PRO A 169 6.82 -6.28 3.82
CA PRO A 169 6.20 -7.58 3.94
C PRO A 169 6.99 -8.48 4.90
N GLY A 170 6.33 -8.90 5.99
CA GLY A 170 6.95 -9.70 7.05
C GLY A 170 7.72 -8.91 8.11
N GLY A 171 7.78 -7.58 8.00
CA GLY A 171 8.46 -6.67 8.90
C GLY A 171 9.97 -6.65 8.68
N GLU A 172 10.52 -5.46 8.44
CA GLU A 172 11.95 -5.14 8.45
C GLU A 172 12.52 -5.09 9.87
N SER A 173 11.64 -5.01 10.87
CA SER A 173 11.92 -5.15 12.29
C SER A 173 10.79 -5.89 13.01
N GLY A 174 10.99 -6.18 14.30
CA GLY A 174 9.97 -6.76 15.17
C GLY A 174 9.07 -5.74 15.87
N GLU A 175 9.29 -4.44 15.62
CA GLU A 175 8.71 -3.35 16.39
C GLU A 175 7.44 -2.77 15.76
N ALA A 176 6.67 -2.04 16.57
CA ALA A 176 5.39 -1.47 16.16
C ALA A 176 5.45 -0.55 14.91
N PRO A 177 6.48 0.29 14.70
CA PRO A 177 6.53 1.24 13.58
C PRO A 177 6.48 0.58 12.19
N CYS A 178 6.97 -0.66 12.02
CA CYS A 178 6.84 -1.37 10.74
C CYS A 178 5.39 -1.80 10.40
N GLY A 179 4.43 -1.45 11.25
CA GLY A 179 3.02 -1.81 11.19
C GLY A 179 2.71 -3.16 11.83
N ARG A 180 3.70 -3.88 12.39
CA ARG A 180 3.51 -5.18 13.06
C ARG A 180 4.50 -5.37 14.22
N LYS A 181 4.00 -5.23 15.45
CA LYS A 181 4.74 -5.62 16.65
C LYS A 181 4.68 -7.14 16.85
N GLN A 182 5.83 -7.81 16.85
CA GLN A 182 5.90 -9.24 17.14
C GLN A 182 6.02 -9.50 18.64
N ARG A 183 5.20 -10.41 19.18
CA ARG A 183 5.16 -10.72 20.63
C ARG A 183 5.70 -12.13 20.89
N SER A 184 6.27 -12.33 22.08
CA SER A 184 6.65 -13.64 22.60
C SER A 184 5.45 -14.63 22.58
N PRO A 185 5.64 -15.93 22.25
CA PRO A 185 6.91 -16.63 22.01
C PRO A 185 7.44 -16.54 20.58
N LEU A 186 6.70 -15.89 19.67
CA LEU A 186 7.11 -15.71 18.27
C LEU A 186 8.01 -14.47 18.19
N LYS A 187 9.28 -14.58 18.61
CA LYS A 187 10.26 -13.50 18.39
C LYS A 187 10.41 -13.26 16.88
N TRP A 188 10.46 -11.99 16.47
CA TRP A 188 10.81 -11.66 15.09
C TRP A 188 12.22 -12.15 14.77
N HIS A 189 12.47 -12.46 13.51
CA HIS A 189 13.78 -12.86 13.01
C HIS A 189 13.92 -12.31 11.60
N TRP A 190 15.09 -11.80 11.21
CA TRP A 190 15.29 -11.10 9.94
C TRP A 190 14.83 -11.87 8.69
N LYS A 191 14.94 -13.21 8.69
CA LYS A 191 14.40 -14.08 7.62
C LYS A 191 12.87 -14.00 7.43
N SER A 192 12.15 -13.38 8.36
CA SER A 192 10.72 -13.10 8.23
C SER A 192 10.46 -11.96 7.25
N TRP A 193 11.42 -11.05 7.10
CA TRP A 193 11.38 -9.98 6.11
C TRP A 193 11.43 -10.56 4.69
N ARG A 194 10.32 -10.47 3.97
CA ARG A 194 10.20 -10.93 2.58
C ARG A 194 10.71 -9.87 1.61
N MET A 195 12.03 -9.73 1.54
CA MET A 195 12.72 -8.71 0.74
C MET A 195 12.34 -8.71 -0.75
N GLU A 196 12.04 -9.86 -1.38
CA GLU A 196 11.56 -9.89 -2.77
C GLU A 196 10.21 -9.17 -2.97
N GLU A 197 9.32 -9.25 -1.98
CA GLU A 197 8.04 -8.56 -2.01
C GLU A 197 8.25 -7.06 -1.77
N SER A 198 9.19 -6.66 -0.89
CA SER A 198 9.62 -5.26 -0.77
C SER A 198 10.14 -4.72 -2.11
N LEU A 199 11.06 -5.43 -2.77
CA LEU A 199 11.57 -5.04 -4.08
C LEU A 199 10.45 -4.93 -5.12
N ARG A 200 9.44 -5.80 -5.05
CA ARG A 200 8.25 -5.71 -5.92
C ARG A 200 7.43 -4.44 -5.63
N ALA A 201 7.21 -4.10 -4.37
CA ALA A 201 6.50 -2.87 -4.00
C ALA A 201 7.27 -1.63 -4.49
N LEU A 202 8.58 -1.56 -4.26
CA LEU A 202 9.45 -0.48 -4.73
C LEU A 202 9.41 -0.31 -6.26
N ARG A 203 9.46 -1.41 -7.04
CA ARG A 203 9.30 -1.36 -8.51
C ARG A 203 7.98 -0.76 -8.95
N ILE A 204 6.88 -1.10 -8.26
CA ILE A 204 5.55 -0.57 -8.59
C ILE A 204 5.50 0.93 -8.29
N VAL A 205 6.00 1.36 -7.13
CA VAL A 205 6.03 2.77 -6.71
C VAL A 205 6.91 3.59 -7.65
N ALA A 206 8.14 3.14 -7.92
CA ALA A 206 9.07 3.83 -8.81
C ALA A 206 8.50 3.97 -10.23
N ARG A 207 7.92 2.90 -10.81
CA ARG A 207 7.29 2.96 -12.14
C ARG A 207 6.05 3.85 -12.16
N ARG A 208 5.25 3.85 -11.10
CA ARG A 208 4.02 4.64 -11.00
C ARG A 208 4.32 6.14 -11.04
N TYR A 209 5.37 6.57 -10.35
CA TYR A 209 5.74 7.98 -10.22
C TYR A 209 6.90 8.41 -11.11
N ARG A 210 7.30 7.57 -12.08
CA ARG A 210 8.44 7.86 -12.96
C ARG A 210 8.34 9.22 -13.67
N SER A 211 7.15 9.64 -14.09
CA SER A 211 6.94 10.92 -14.78
C SER A 211 6.68 12.10 -13.82
N ARG A 212 6.59 11.87 -12.51
CA ARG A 212 6.25 12.88 -11.51
C ARG A 212 7.55 13.41 -10.90
N ARG A 213 8.00 14.58 -11.34
CA ARG A 213 9.24 15.21 -10.84
C ARG A 213 9.16 15.65 -9.38
N VAL A 214 7.94 15.88 -8.88
CA VAL A 214 7.65 16.17 -7.47
C VAL A 214 8.11 15.04 -6.52
N VAL A 215 8.14 13.79 -7.00
CA VAL A 215 8.73 12.67 -6.26
C VAL A 215 10.23 12.71 -6.48
N THR A 216 10.93 13.24 -5.48
CA THR A 216 12.37 13.49 -5.50
C THR A 216 13.14 12.38 -4.82
N GLY A 217 12.50 11.57 -3.96
CA GLY A 217 13.16 10.45 -3.30
C GLY A 217 12.26 9.27 -2.99
N ILE A 218 12.89 8.09 -2.84
CA ILE A 218 12.27 6.87 -2.32
C ILE A 218 13.18 6.26 -1.25
N ALA A 219 12.67 6.09 -0.02
CA ALA A 219 13.31 5.27 1.01
C ALA A 219 12.93 3.80 0.84
N VAL A 220 13.94 2.94 0.79
CA VAL A 220 13.79 1.52 0.41
C VAL A 220 13.21 0.65 1.54
N CYS A 221 13.34 1.13 2.77
CA CYS A 221 12.69 0.69 4.00
C CYS A 221 12.78 1.86 5.01
N ASN A 222 12.31 1.66 6.25
CA ASN A 222 12.40 2.65 7.32
C ASN A 222 13.48 2.29 8.37
N GLU A 223 13.16 1.41 9.32
CA GLU A 223 14.04 1.08 10.44
C GLU A 223 14.41 -0.41 10.45
N PRO A 224 15.31 -0.86 9.56
CA PRO A 224 15.69 -2.27 9.52
C PRO A 224 16.39 -2.65 10.82
N SER A 225 15.91 -3.72 11.48
CA SER A 225 16.44 -4.16 12.77
C SER A 225 17.96 -4.43 12.71
N PRO A 226 18.72 -4.15 13.79
CA PRO A 226 20.13 -4.53 13.88
C PRO A 226 20.37 -6.04 13.74
N GLU A 227 19.36 -6.90 13.99
CA GLU A 227 19.47 -8.36 13.78
C GLU A 227 19.60 -8.76 12.30
N VAL A 228 19.28 -7.87 11.35
CA VAL A 228 19.55 -8.13 9.93
C VAL A 228 21.08 -8.07 9.70
N PRO A 229 21.73 -9.11 9.17
CA PRO A 229 23.16 -9.03 8.89
C PRO A 229 23.47 -7.90 7.89
N THR A 230 24.54 -7.14 8.13
CA THR A 230 24.88 -5.95 7.32
C THR A 230 25.08 -6.29 5.84
N ASP A 231 25.73 -7.42 5.50
CA ASP A 231 25.87 -7.88 4.11
C ASP A 231 24.51 -8.18 3.45
N VAL A 232 23.58 -8.76 4.20
CA VAL A 232 22.22 -9.05 3.69
C VAL A 232 21.48 -7.74 3.42
N LEU A 233 21.60 -6.75 4.32
CA LEU A 233 21.00 -5.44 4.16
C LEU A 233 21.61 -4.67 2.97
N CYS A 234 22.93 -4.66 2.83
CA CYS A 234 23.63 -4.06 1.69
C CYS A 234 23.24 -4.75 0.37
N THR A 235 23.11 -6.09 0.37
CA THR A 235 22.60 -6.83 -0.79
C THR A 235 21.19 -6.40 -1.17
N PHE A 236 20.31 -6.22 -0.18
CA PHE A 236 18.96 -5.72 -0.42
C PHE A 236 18.97 -4.30 -0.99
N TYR A 237 19.77 -3.39 -0.41
CA TYR A 237 19.90 -2.01 -0.88
C TYR A 237 20.38 -1.91 -2.32
N ASP A 238 21.39 -2.70 -2.72
CA ASP A 238 21.91 -2.70 -4.08
C ASP A 238 20.82 -3.12 -5.07
N ARG A 239 20.08 -4.17 -4.71
CA ARG A 239 18.96 -4.67 -5.50
C ARG A 239 17.79 -3.68 -5.53
N ALA A 240 17.56 -2.93 -4.46
CA ALA A 240 16.52 -1.91 -4.37
C ALA A 240 16.87 -0.71 -5.25
N VAL A 241 18.10 -0.20 -5.19
CA VAL A 241 18.59 0.87 -6.07
C VAL A 241 18.43 0.45 -7.54
N ARG A 242 18.93 -0.73 -7.93
CA ARG A 242 18.77 -1.25 -9.29
C ARG A 242 17.30 -1.39 -9.69
N ALA A 243 16.44 -1.85 -8.79
CA ALA A 243 15.01 -2.01 -9.05
C ALA A 243 14.30 -0.67 -9.30
N ILE A 244 14.71 0.38 -8.59
CA ILE A 244 14.18 1.75 -8.74
C ILE A 244 14.73 2.39 -10.02
N ARG A 245 16.03 2.27 -10.30
CA ARG A 245 16.68 2.83 -11.50
C ARG A 245 16.10 2.29 -12.80
N ARG A 246 15.69 1.02 -12.83
CA ARG A 246 14.93 0.41 -13.96
C ARG A 246 13.60 1.11 -14.30
N ALA A 247 13.11 2.04 -13.47
CA ALA A 247 11.97 2.88 -13.82
C ALA A 247 12.33 4.06 -14.76
N GLY A 248 13.62 4.30 -15.02
CA GLY A 248 14.13 5.38 -15.89
C GLY A 248 14.24 6.73 -15.18
N ARG A 249 14.52 6.73 -13.86
CA ARG A 249 14.65 7.94 -13.04
C ARG A 249 15.95 7.91 -12.25
N ASP A 250 17.03 8.24 -12.94
CA ASP A 250 18.37 8.34 -12.34
C ASP A 250 18.50 9.58 -11.46
N ASP A 251 17.71 10.63 -11.70
CA ASP A 251 17.64 11.86 -10.91
C ASP A 251 16.94 11.70 -9.55
N MET A 252 16.21 10.62 -9.33
CA MET A 252 15.48 10.40 -8.07
C MET A 252 16.42 9.84 -7.00
N THR A 253 16.50 10.49 -5.84
CA THR A 253 17.34 10.02 -4.74
C THR A 253 16.81 8.71 -4.17
N VAL A 254 17.67 7.69 -4.05
CA VAL A 254 17.32 6.46 -3.32
C VAL A 254 17.91 6.55 -1.92
N VAL A 255 17.04 6.49 -0.92
CA VAL A 255 17.39 6.67 0.49
C VAL A 255 17.58 5.31 1.15
N LEU A 256 18.72 5.13 1.82
CA LEU A 256 19.20 3.88 2.40
C LEU A 256 19.33 4.02 3.93
N PRO A 257 18.35 3.57 4.72
CA PRO A 257 18.41 3.73 6.17
C PRO A 257 19.57 2.98 6.84
N VAL A 258 20.19 3.62 7.82
CA VAL A 258 21.26 3.08 8.66
C VAL A 258 20.82 3.22 10.11
N PHE A 259 19.78 2.46 10.46
CA PHE A 259 19.17 2.52 11.78
C PHE A 259 19.99 1.73 12.81
N GLN A 260 20.37 2.38 13.91
CA GLN A 260 21.11 1.79 15.04
C GLN A 260 22.36 0.98 14.65
N ARG A 261 23.12 1.49 13.67
CA ARG A 261 24.37 0.88 13.18
C ARG A 261 25.47 1.91 13.10
N PRO A 262 26.76 1.54 13.32
CA PRO A 262 27.87 2.47 13.17
C PRO A 262 28.03 2.88 11.71
N LEU A 263 27.70 4.13 11.41
CA LEU A 263 27.59 4.63 10.04
C LEU A 263 28.88 4.45 9.22
N PRO A 264 30.10 4.81 9.71
CA PRO A 264 31.31 4.66 8.91
C PRO A 264 31.56 3.22 8.42
N SER A 265 31.32 2.24 9.31
CA SER A 265 31.49 0.82 8.97
C SER A 265 30.43 0.34 7.97
N PHE A 266 29.20 0.82 8.12
CA PHE A 266 28.11 0.49 7.21
C PHE A 266 28.37 1.03 5.80
N VAL A 267 28.76 2.31 5.70
CA VAL A 267 29.07 2.97 4.43
C VAL A 267 30.20 2.25 3.71
N ALA A 268 31.28 1.89 4.41
CA ALA A 268 32.39 1.16 3.82
C ALA A 268 31.95 -0.18 3.20
N GLN A 269 31.14 -0.96 3.93
CA GLN A 269 30.64 -2.25 3.43
C GLN A 269 29.64 -2.08 2.29
N TRP A 270 28.79 -1.05 2.33
CA TRP A 270 27.90 -0.71 1.22
C TRP A 270 28.68 -0.33 -0.05
N GLU A 271 29.72 0.48 0.08
CA GLU A 271 30.56 0.91 -1.02
C GLU A 271 31.28 -0.26 -1.68
N GLU A 272 31.81 -1.19 -0.87
CA GLU A 272 32.38 -2.45 -1.33
C GLU A 272 31.33 -3.28 -2.08
N LYS A 273 30.14 -3.47 -1.49
CA LYS A 273 29.07 -4.28 -2.08
C LYS A 273 28.55 -3.72 -3.40
N SER A 274 28.40 -2.40 -3.48
CA SER A 274 27.88 -1.71 -4.65
C SER A 274 28.94 -1.44 -5.72
N GLY A 275 30.23 -1.60 -5.41
CA GLY A 275 31.33 -1.19 -6.28
C GLY A 275 31.27 0.30 -6.64
N LYS A 276 30.64 1.13 -5.79
CA LYS A 276 30.40 2.57 -6.02
C LYS A 276 29.72 2.89 -7.35
N CYS A 277 28.94 1.97 -7.91
CA CYS A 277 28.32 2.14 -9.22
C CYS A 277 27.03 2.97 -9.23
N HIS A 278 26.49 3.30 -8.04
CA HIS A 278 25.20 4.00 -7.91
C HIS A 278 25.39 5.50 -7.71
N SER A 279 24.62 6.30 -8.44
CA SER A 279 24.48 7.75 -8.24
C SER A 279 23.14 8.10 -7.59
N ASN A 280 23.04 9.33 -7.05
CA ASN A 280 21.84 9.86 -6.38
C ASN A 280 21.30 8.90 -5.32
N VAL A 281 22.19 8.52 -4.40
CA VAL A 281 21.90 7.67 -3.25
C VAL A 281 22.35 8.43 -2.00
N CYS A 282 21.56 8.35 -0.94
CA CYS A 282 21.95 8.86 0.38
C CYS A 282 21.62 7.85 1.47
N PHE A 283 22.30 7.97 2.59
CA PHE A 283 21.99 7.25 3.81
C PHE A 283 20.96 8.00 4.63
N GLU A 284 20.14 7.28 5.40
CA GLU A 284 19.17 7.88 6.31
C GLU A 284 19.49 7.50 7.76
N VAL A 285 19.45 8.50 8.65
CA VAL A 285 19.61 8.31 10.10
C VAL A 285 18.37 8.85 10.82
N HIS A 286 17.99 8.18 11.92
CA HIS A 286 16.93 8.60 12.81
C HIS A 286 17.54 8.92 14.17
N TRP A 287 17.47 10.17 14.59
CA TRP A 287 18.09 10.62 15.83
C TRP A 287 17.04 11.13 16.80
N TYR A 288 16.71 10.25 17.75
CA TYR A 288 15.84 10.52 18.87
C TYR A 288 16.64 10.53 20.16
N HIS A 289 16.37 11.53 21.00
CA HIS A 289 17.10 11.76 22.25
C HIS A 289 16.28 11.34 23.48
N CYS A 290 15.33 10.42 23.31
CA CYS A 290 14.34 10.07 24.32
C CYS A 290 14.05 8.57 24.48
N PHE A 291 14.64 7.73 23.65
CA PHE A 291 14.47 6.27 23.72
C PHE A 291 15.72 5.65 24.32
N GLU A 292 15.59 4.46 24.92
CA GLU A 292 16.70 3.74 25.55
C GLU A 292 17.26 4.39 26.83
N ASN A 293 17.86 3.54 27.67
CA ASN A 293 18.39 3.96 28.97
C ASN A 293 19.53 4.98 28.82
N GLU A 294 20.30 4.89 27.74
CA GLU A 294 21.40 5.80 27.45
C GLU A 294 20.91 7.25 27.38
N TRP A 295 19.80 7.50 26.69
CA TRP A 295 19.27 8.85 26.55
C TRP A 295 18.52 9.31 27.79
N HIS A 296 17.89 8.41 28.52
CA HIS A 296 17.23 8.72 29.79
C HIS A 296 18.19 9.20 30.89
N GLY A 297 19.46 8.77 30.87
CA GLY A 297 20.48 9.18 31.84
C GLY A 297 21.25 10.46 31.50
N ARG A 298 21.05 11.04 30.30
CA ARG A 298 21.83 12.20 29.84
C ARG A 298 21.27 13.50 30.41
N THR A 299 22.19 14.39 30.78
CA THR A 299 21.89 15.79 31.10
C THR A 299 21.59 16.58 29.83
N PHE A 300 20.94 17.73 29.96
CA PHE A 300 20.66 18.60 28.81
C PHE A 300 21.92 19.00 28.02
N ALA A 301 23.03 19.30 28.72
CA ALA A 301 24.31 19.62 28.07
C ALA A 301 24.88 18.43 27.27
N GLN A 302 24.70 17.19 27.73
CA GLN A 302 25.11 16.00 27.00
C GLN A 302 24.25 15.77 25.74
N HIS A 303 22.96 16.11 25.77
CA HIS A 303 22.14 16.10 24.56
C HIS A 303 22.64 17.12 23.53
N LEU A 304 22.97 18.35 23.95
CA LEU A 304 23.52 19.37 23.04
C LEU A 304 24.88 18.97 22.46
N ARG A 305 25.74 18.31 23.25
CA ARG A 305 27.01 17.77 22.76
C ARG A 305 26.80 16.67 21.70
N ALA A 306 25.84 15.77 21.92
CA ALA A 306 25.51 14.75 20.94
C ALA A 306 25.02 15.37 19.61
N VAL A 307 24.27 16.48 19.66
CA VAL A 307 23.87 17.22 18.45
C VAL A 307 25.09 17.81 17.71
N GLN A 308 26.13 18.24 18.41
CA GLN A 308 27.38 18.67 17.78
C GLN A 308 28.13 17.50 17.12
N GLU A 309 28.18 16.34 17.77
CA GLU A 309 28.77 15.11 17.22
C GLU A 309 28.01 14.65 15.96
N HIS A 310 26.69 14.71 15.99
CA HIS A 310 25.83 14.47 14.83
C HIS A 310 26.18 15.41 13.66
N ALA A 311 26.43 16.70 13.91
CA ALA A 311 26.82 17.66 12.87
C ALA A 311 28.13 17.24 12.17
N GLU A 312 29.13 16.77 12.93
CA GLU A 312 30.38 16.27 12.36
C GLU A 312 30.18 15.02 11.51
N GLU A 313 29.29 14.11 11.91
CA GLU A 313 28.97 12.93 11.12
C GLU A 313 28.22 13.29 9.82
N LEU A 314 27.30 14.27 9.89
CA LEU A 314 26.56 14.77 8.72
C LEU A 314 27.44 15.35 7.63
N ARG A 315 28.58 15.96 7.99
CA ARG A 315 29.55 16.50 7.01
C ARG A 315 30.31 15.42 6.24
N ARG A 316 30.37 14.19 6.75
CA ARG A 316 31.26 13.14 6.22
C ARG A 316 30.64 12.31 5.10
N PHE A 317 29.32 12.14 5.10
CA PHE A 317 28.65 11.21 4.20
C PHE A 317 27.40 11.84 3.57
N PRO A 318 26.91 11.32 2.43
CA PRO A 318 25.64 11.77 1.86
C PRO A 318 24.48 11.30 2.73
N ILE A 319 24.04 12.11 3.69
CA ILE A 319 23.00 11.76 4.68
C ILE A 319 21.76 12.66 4.55
N VAL A 320 20.60 12.06 4.81
CA VAL A 320 19.35 12.71 5.25
C VAL A 320 19.06 12.34 6.71
N VAL A 321 18.65 13.30 7.53
CA VAL A 321 18.07 13.02 8.86
C VAL A 321 16.59 12.70 8.66
N GLY A 322 16.27 11.42 8.47
CA GLY A 322 14.94 10.97 8.07
C GLY A 322 13.88 11.18 9.15
N GLU A 323 14.29 11.14 10.42
CA GLU A 323 13.42 11.36 11.56
C GLU A 323 14.17 12.00 12.73
N TRP A 324 13.55 13.00 13.34
CA TRP A 324 13.97 13.63 14.61
C TRP A 324 12.75 14.29 15.28
N SER A 325 12.85 14.57 16.59
CA SER A 325 11.81 15.26 17.35
C SER A 325 12.41 16.15 18.45
N LEU A 326 11.59 16.82 19.25
CA LEU A 326 12.07 17.59 20.41
C LEU A 326 12.05 16.78 21.72
N ALA A 327 11.65 15.50 21.65
CA ALA A 327 11.55 14.69 22.85
C ALA A 327 12.93 14.41 23.46
N LEU A 328 13.02 14.56 24.78
CA LEU A 328 14.24 14.35 25.56
C LEU A 328 14.04 13.26 26.61
N GLY A 329 15.13 12.61 27.00
CA GLY A 329 15.15 11.63 28.09
C GLY A 329 14.83 12.26 29.44
N CYS A 330 14.37 11.46 30.40
CA CYS A 330 13.90 11.96 31.70
C CYS A 330 14.99 12.63 32.55
N GLY A 331 16.27 12.30 32.33
CA GLY A 331 17.42 12.92 33.01
C GLY A 331 17.75 14.34 32.56
N SER A 332 17.08 14.86 31.53
CA SER A 332 17.29 16.21 30.99
C SER A 332 16.70 17.33 31.87
N ILE A 333 16.27 17.03 33.10
CA ILE A 333 15.43 17.88 33.97
C ILE A 333 15.91 19.34 34.01
N PRO A 334 15.03 20.31 33.72
CA PRO A 334 15.38 21.73 33.82
C PRO A 334 15.61 22.14 35.27
N GLY A 335 16.84 22.57 35.60
CA GLY A 335 17.14 23.12 36.92
C GLY A 335 16.82 24.61 37.05
N LYS A 336 17.17 25.42 36.04
CA LYS A 336 17.00 26.89 36.06
C LYS A 336 16.31 27.48 34.82
N ILE A 337 16.14 26.68 33.77
CA ILE A 337 15.52 27.08 32.50
C ILE A 337 14.10 26.50 32.43
N SER A 338 13.18 27.17 31.75
CA SER A 338 11.85 26.57 31.54
C SER A 338 11.94 25.39 30.56
N LYS A 339 10.96 24.48 30.61
CA LYS A 339 10.89 23.37 29.64
C LYS A 339 10.81 23.89 28.21
N ASP A 340 10.00 24.91 27.95
CA ASP A 340 9.83 25.47 26.60
C ASP A 340 11.12 26.17 26.12
N GLU A 341 11.83 26.88 27.00
CA GLU A 341 13.16 27.44 26.69
C GLU A 341 14.18 26.36 26.36
N MET A 342 14.23 25.28 27.16
CA MET A 342 15.08 24.13 26.90
C MET A 342 14.79 23.49 25.54
N LEU A 343 13.51 23.21 25.25
CA LEU A 343 13.09 22.63 23.98
C LEU A 343 13.40 23.56 22.80
N THR A 344 13.28 24.87 22.97
CA THR A 344 13.65 25.87 21.96
C THR A 344 15.16 25.86 21.69
N LEU A 345 15.99 25.82 22.74
CA LEU A 345 17.45 25.68 22.60
C LEU A 345 17.82 24.38 21.88
N PHE A 346 17.17 23.28 22.25
CA PHE A 346 17.39 21.97 21.64
C PHE A 346 16.97 21.95 20.16
N ALA A 347 15.81 22.51 19.85
CA ALA A 347 15.29 22.64 18.49
C ALA A 347 16.26 23.44 17.61
N ASN A 348 16.73 24.59 18.09
CA ASN A 348 17.67 25.43 17.36
C ASN A 348 19.01 24.73 17.15
N ALA A 349 19.53 24.02 18.16
CA ALA A 349 20.76 23.25 18.02
C ALA A 349 20.63 22.14 16.97
N GLN A 350 19.54 21.36 17.01
CA GLN A 350 19.25 20.32 16.02
C GLN A 350 19.12 20.90 14.62
N LEU A 351 18.33 21.96 14.44
CA LEU A 351 18.18 22.63 13.14
C LEU A 351 19.49 23.21 12.61
N ALA A 352 20.37 23.70 13.49
CA ALA A 352 21.70 24.17 13.12
C ALA A 352 22.60 23.00 12.66
N ALA A 353 22.65 21.91 13.41
CA ALA A 353 23.41 20.71 13.05
C ALA A 353 22.89 20.05 11.77
N TYR A 354 21.57 19.92 11.61
CA TYR A 354 20.97 19.22 10.47
C TYR A 354 21.08 20.00 9.16
N ARG A 355 21.56 21.25 9.17
CA ARG A 355 21.98 21.96 7.94
C ARG A 355 23.19 21.31 7.28
N GLU A 356 24.02 20.63 8.04
CA GLU A 356 25.17 19.89 7.54
C GLU A 356 24.74 18.64 6.76
N SER A 357 23.48 18.20 6.91
CA SER A 357 22.97 17.06 6.15
C SER A 357 22.86 17.42 4.66
N SER A 358 23.56 16.65 3.84
CA SER A 358 23.61 16.88 2.39
C SER A 358 22.25 16.83 1.68
N HIS A 359 21.31 16.02 2.19
CA HIS A 359 20.00 15.82 1.58
C HIS A 359 18.86 16.40 2.41
N GLY A 360 19.15 16.90 3.63
CA GLY A 360 18.18 17.57 4.48
C GLY A 360 17.61 16.73 5.62
N TRP A 361 16.44 17.12 6.13
CA TRP A 361 15.83 16.54 7.32
C TRP A 361 14.30 16.53 7.29
N PHE A 362 13.71 15.61 8.06
CA PHE A 362 12.27 15.54 8.29
C PHE A 362 11.92 15.43 9.78
N PHE A 363 11.14 16.38 10.28
CA PHE A 363 10.63 16.33 11.65
C PHE A 363 9.51 15.28 11.77
N TRP A 364 9.58 14.44 12.80
CA TRP A 364 8.55 13.47 13.14
C TRP A 364 7.68 14.03 14.28
N SER A 365 6.49 14.56 14.02
CA SER A 365 5.71 14.51 12.76
C SER A 365 4.93 15.81 12.49
N TRP A 366 4.24 15.91 11.34
CA TRP A 366 3.38 17.05 11.03
C TRP A 366 2.32 17.27 12.12
N SER A 367 1.67 16.20 12.59
CA SER A 367 0.77 16.26 13.74
C SER A 367 0.73 14.93 14.51
N ASP A 368 0.79 15.03 15.84
CA ASP A 368 0.58 13.95 16.82
C ASP A 368 -0.44 14.41 17.90
N ARG A 369 -1.42 15.22 17.52
CA ARG A 369 -2.46 15.70 18.45
C ARG A 369 -3.20 14.51 19.08
N PRO A 370 -3.45 14.51 20.40
CA PRO A 370 -3.27 15.63 21.34
C PRO A 370 -2.03 15.53 22.24
N LYS A 371 -1.03 14.70 21.93
CA LYS A 371 -0.06 14.23 22.95
C LYS A 371 0.88 15.32 23.46
N SER A 372 1.76 15.84 22.62
CA SER A 372 2.70 16.89 23.03
C SER A 372 3.28 17.63 21.83
N ALA A 373 3.78 18.85 22.08
CA ALA A 373 4.52 19.64 21.09
C ALA A 373 5.87 19.01 20.70
N GLU A 374 6.38 18.05 21.47
CA GLU A 374 7.67 17.41 21.20
C GLU A 374 7.65 16.56 19.92
N TRP A 375 6.48 16.06 19.53
CA TRP A 375 6.24 15.16 18.41
C TRP A 375 5.31 15.76 17.33
N ASP A 376 4.93 17.02 17.49
CA ASP A 376 3.92 17.70 16.67
C ASP A 376 4.45 19.06 16.22
N TRP A 377 4.79 19.16 14.93
CA TRP A 377 5.33 20.38 14.33
C TRP A 377 4.39 21.57 14.50
N GLN A 378 3.08 21.37 14.30
CA GLN A 378 2.10 22.45 14.40
C GLN A 378 2.07 23.03 15.82
N GLN A 379 1.98 22.18 16.84
CA GLN A 379 1.99 22.62 18.24
C GLN A 379 3.34 23.23 18.65
N ALA A 380 4.45 22.71 18.15
CA ALA A 380 5.77 23.29 18.40
C ALA A 380 5.90 24.70 17.83
N VAL A 381 5.36 24.95 16.63
CA VAL A 381 5.31 26.30 16.04
C VAL A 381 4.33 27.20 16.80
N GLU A 382 3.14 26.71 17.17
CA GLU A 382 2.15 27.45 17.98
C GLU A 382 2.75 27.91 19.31
N LYS A 383 3.61 27.09 19.92
CA LYS A 383 4.35 27.40 21.16
C LYS A 383 5.66 28.16 20.94
N SER A 384 5.99 28.54 19.71
CA SER A 384 7.27 29.20 19.36
C SER A 384 8.53 28.39 19.68
N LEU A 385 8.43 27.07 19.83
CA LEU A 385 9.59 26.16 20.02
C LEU A 385 10.35 25.95 18.72
N LEU A 386 9.63 25.92 17.59
CA LEU A 386 10.19 25.79 16.24
C LEU A 386 9.90 27.03 15.40
N PRO A 387 10.86 27.46 14.56
CA PRO A 387 10.67 28.59 13.67
C PRO A 387 9.75 28.22 12.49
N SER A 388 9.05 29.21 11.94
CA SER A 388 8.21 29.05 10.76
C SER A 388 8.35 30.19 9.74
N GLY A 389 7.85 29.97 8.53
CA GLY A 389 7.80 30.96 7.46
C GLY A 389 9.17 31.49 7.06
N ARG A 390 9.36 32.82 7.16
CA ARG A 390 10.64 33.45 6.84
C ARG A 390 11.74 33.14 7.86
N ALA A 391 11.40 32.92 9.13
CA ALA A 391 12.39 32.64 10.17
C ALA A 391 13.09 31.29 9.92
N LEU A 392 12.33 30.27 9.52
CA LEU A 392 12.87 28.96 9.13
C LEU A 392 13.76 29.04 7.87
N ARG A 393 13.48 30.00 6.98
CA ARG A 393 14.24 30.23 5.75
C ARG A 393 15.51 31.07 5.97
N ARG A 394 15.58 31.84 7.06
CA ARG A 394 16.75 32.64 7.43
C ARG A 394 17.83 31.79 8.13
N GLU A 395 19.05 32.30 8.17
CA GLU A 395 20.11 31.72 9.00
C GLU A 395 19.67 31.73 10.47
N LEU A 396 19.52 30.54 11.04
CA LEU A 396 19.35 30.32 12.48
C LEU A 396 20.71 30.56 13.14
N PRO A 397 20.74 30.98 14.41
CA PRO A 397 21.97 31.20 15.16
C PRO A 397 22.88 29.97 15.08
N GLY A 398 24.20 30.19 15.00
CA GLY A 398 25.18 29.11 15.07
C GLY A 398 25.08 28.33 16.39
N LEU A 399 25.54 27.07 16.37
CA LEU A 399 25.59 26.24 17.58
C LEU A 399 26.39 26.97 18.67
N PRO A 400 25.88 27.07 19.91
CA PRO A 400 26.66 27.62 21.01
C PRO A 400 27.91 26.77 21.25
N SER A 401 29.08 27.41 21.38
CA SER A 401 30.32 26.75 21.75
C SER A 401 30.20 26.23 23.19
N LEU A 402 30.15 24.91 23.35
CA LEU A 402 30.17 24.28 24.67
C LEU A 402 31.62 24.15 25.15
N PRO A 403 31.92 24.44 26.43
CA PRO A 403 33.26 24.23 26.96
C PRO A 403 33.70 22.76 26.82
N PRO A 404 35.00 22.48 26.65
CA PRO A 404 35.53 21.12 26.73
C PRO A 404 35.07 20.47 28.05
N LEU A 405 34.77 19.17 28.03
CA LEU A 405 34.57 18.45 29.28
C LEU A 405 35.85 18.60 30.11
N ALA A 406 35.73 19.09 31.35
CA ALA A 406 36.80 18.92 32.31
C ALA A 406 37.12 17.41 32.35
N PRO A 407 38.39 17.00 32.29
CA PRO A 407 38.72 15.59 32.45
C PRO A 407 38.04 15.10 33.73
N LEU A 408 37.24 14.04 33.60
CA LEU A 408 36.63 13.39 34.75
C LEU A 408 37.74 13.15 35.76
N SER A 409 37.68 13.80 36.92
CA SER A 409 38.52 13.43 38.05
C SER A 409 38.37 11.92 38.21
N PRO A 410 39.45 11.14 38.18
CA PRO A 410 39.34 9.70 38.31
C PRO A 410 38.61 9.41 39.62
N ALA A 411 37.64 8.49 39.57
CA ALA A 411 37.01 7.95 40.76
C ALA A 411 38.10 7.53 41.77
N PRO A 412 37.87 7.68 43.09
CA PRO A 412 38.84 7.27 44.09
C PRO A 412 39.21 5.80 43.86
N ARG A 413 40.47 5.54 43.54
CA ARG A 413 40.99 4.18 43.33
C ARG A 413 40.96 3.44 44.67
N CYS A 414 40.35 2.26 44.69
CA CYS A 414 40.64 1.27 45.73
C CYS A 414 42.12 0.86 45.63
N PRO A 415 42.84 0.73 46.76
CA PRO A 415 44.27 0.43 46.75
C PRO A 415 44.52 -1.04 46.44
N GLY A 416 45.35 -1.33 45.44
CA GLY A 416 45.79 -2.71 45.18
C GLY A 416 46.48 -2.93 43.84
N THR A 417 47.81 -2.72 43.83
CA THR A 417 48.82 -3.41 42.98
C THR A 417 48.97 -3.05 41.49
N PRO A 418 50.21 -3.18 40.93
CA PRO A 418 50.83 -2.12 40.13
C PRO A 418 50.84 -2.33 38.60
N ASP A 419 51.13 -1.22 37.93
CA ASP A 419 51.27 -1.01 36.48
C ASP A 419 52.27 -1.94 35.77
N SER A 420 51.94 -2.28 34.53
CA SER A 420 52.92 -2.59 33.49
C SER A 420 52.61 -1.77 32.24
N ALA A 421 53.50 -0.82 31.97
CA ALA A 421 53.56 -0.01 30.77
C ALA A 421 53.86 -0.87 29.53
N LEU A 422 53.38 -0.46 28.33
CA LEU A 422 54.06 -0.71 27.05
C LEU A 422 53.45 0.16 25.92
N VAL A 423 54.17 1.23 25.58
CA VAL A 423 54.67 1.61 24.24
C VAL A 423 53.76 1.50 23.01
N ALA A 424 53.55 2.64 22.35
CA ALA A 424 53.03 2.79 20.99
C ALA A 424 54.12 2.59 19.92
N PRO A 425 53.74 2.26 18.66
CA PRO A 425 54.53 2.73 17.52
C PRO A 425 53.71 3.34 16.36
N SER A 426 54.21 4.52 15.97
CA SER A 426 54.42 5.11 14.62
C SER A 426 53.74 4.56 13.35
N THR A 427 53.25 5.53 12.57
CA THR A 427 52.90 5.58 11.14
C THR A 427 53.98 5.07 10.17
N PRO A 428 53.58 4.74 8.93
CA PRO A 428 54.33 5.27 7.78
C PRO A 428 53.50 5.71 6.56
N ALA A 429 53.97 6.85 6.03
CA ALA A 429 54.17 7.31 4.64
C ALA A 429 53.40 6.75 3.42
N THR A 430 53.01 7.72 2.59
CA THR A 430 52.48 7.70 1.22
C THR A 430 53.51 7.29 0.17
N PRO A 431 53.07 6.93 -1.06
CA PRO A 431 53.77 7.36 -2.27
C PRO A 431 52.86 7.97 -3.33
N LYS A 432 53.34 9.09 -3.91
CA LYS A 432 52.84 9.74 -5.13
C LYS A 432 53.18 8.90 -6.36
N ARG A 433 52.27 8.77 -7.34
CA ARG A 433 52.65 8.46 -8.73
C ARG A 433 51.83 9.25 -9.76
N ARG A 434 52.58 9.59 -10.81
CA ARG A 434 52.36 10.56 -11.89
C ARG A 434 51.14 10.31 -12.78
N LEU A 435 50.56 11.44 -13.20
CA LEU A 435 49.74 11.63 -14.39
C LEU A 435 50.46 11.18 -15.67
N SER A 436 49.74 10.49 -16.56
CA SER A 436 50.02 10.51 -17.99
C SER A 436 48.73 10.81 -18.75
N ARG A 437 48.84 11.78 -19.65
CA ARG A 437 47.80 12.31 -20.54
C ARG A 437 47.55 11.31 -21.66
N LEU A 438 46.29 11.07 -22.02
CA LEU A 438 45.93 10.59 -23.36
C LEU A 438 44.68 11.34 -23.86
N ARG A 439 44.78 11.74 -25.12
CA ARG A 439 44.01 12.72 -25.89
C ARG A 439 42.60 12.22 -26.21
N THR A 440 41.63 13.14 -26.24
CA THR A 440 40.43 13.09 -27.10
C THR A 440 40.80 13.55 -28.52
N PRO A 441 40.19 13.05 -29.62
CA PRO A 441 38.91 13.59 -30.16
C PRO A 441 38.11 12.55 -31.04
N PRO A 442 37.14 12.92 -31.91
CA PRO A 442 35.93 13.74 -31.77
C PRO A 442 34.62 12.93 -32.04
N ARG A 443 33.45 13.58 -31.88
CA ARG A 443 32.12 13.11 -32.32
C ARG A 443 31.94 13.31 -33.84
N ASP A 444 31.24 12.41 -34.55
CA ASP A 444 29.90 12.63 -35.15
C ASP A 444 29.34 11.38 -35.89
N PRO A 445 28.06 11.33 -36.36
CA PRO A 445 27.17 10.19 -36.15
C PRO A 445 26.60 9.57 -37.45
N ALA A 446 26.50 8.24 -37.55
CA ALA A 446 25.55 7.58 -38.45
C ALA A 446 25.48 6.06 -38.19
N VAL A 447 24.33 5.65 -37.66
CA VAL A 447 23.49 4.49 -38.03
C VAL A 447 24.16 3.19 -38.55
N ALA A 448 23.78 2.10 -37.86
CA ALA A 448 23.51 0.73 -38.34
C ALA A 448 24.48 -0.42 -37.97
N THR A 449 24.06 -1.12 -36.91
CA THR A 449 23.75 -2.56 -36.92
C THR A 449 24.90 -3.56 -36.89
N LEU A 450 25.16 -4.08 -35.69
CA LEU A 450 25.45 -5.50 -35.48
C LEU A 450 24.72 -5.94 -34.21
N LEU A 451 23.61 -6.65 -34.45
CA LEU A 451 22.64 -7.14 -33.48
C LEU A 451 23.25 -8.22 -32.58
N ASP A 452 23.02 -8.07 -31.28
CA ASP A 452 23.10 -9.15 -30.30
C ASP A 452 21.90 -10.10 -30.53
N PRO A 453 22.13 -11.39 -30.80
CA PRO A 453 21.06 -12.36 -31.09
C PRO A 453 20.13 -12.68 -29.89
N LEU A 454 20.21 -11.95 -28.78
CA LEU A 454 19.27 -12.05 -27.66
C LEU A 454 18.27 -10.88 -27.51
N GLU A 455 18.30 -9.85 -28.36
CA GLU A 455 17.29 -8.77 -28.33
C GLU A 455 16.04 -9.02 -29.20
N ALA A 456 16.02 -10.06 -30.05
CA ALA A 456 14.83 -10.40 -30.86
C ALA A 456 13.73 -11.17 -30.09
N VAL A 457 13.91 -11.41 -28.77
CA VAL A 457 12.96 -12.17 -27.93
C VAL A 457 12.11 -11.27 -27.03
N PHE A 458 12.37 -9.95 -27.00
CA PHE A 458 11.69 -9.02 -26.07
C PHE A 458 10.82 -7.94 -26.71
N ASP A 459 10.55 -8.01 -28.02
CA ASP A 459 9.45 -7.26 -28.60
C ASP A 459 8.13 -8.03 -28.41
N GLU A 460 7.35 -7.61 -27.41
CA GLU A 460 5.88 -7.71 -27.48
C GLU A 460 5.32 -6.30 -27.78
N PRO A 461 4.50 -6.16 -28.83
CA PRO A 461 4.24 -4.89 -29.50
C PRO A 461 3.27 -3.98 -28.75
N ALA A 462 3.23 -2.72 -29.21
CA ALA A 462 2.35 -1.65 -28.74
C ALA A 462 0.90 -2.13 -28.50
N TRP A 463 0.47 -2.11 -27.23
CA TRP A 463 -0.92 -2.35 -26.89
C TRP A 463 -1.79 -1.20 -27.41
N ASP A 464 -2.70 -1.52 -28.32
CA ASP A 464 -3.67 -0.54 -28.80
C ASP A 464 -4.68 -0.21 -27.69
N GLU A 465 -4.52 0.99 -27.12
CA GLU A 465 -5.39 1.53 -26.08
C GLU A 465 -6.80 1.86 -26.59
N ARG A 466 -7.03 1.99 -27.91
CA ARG A 466 -8.34 2.35 -28.49
C ARG A 466 -9.31 1.18 -28.37
N ILE A 467 -10.55 1.44 -27.95
CA ILE A 467 -11.59 0.39 -27.94
C ILE A 467 -12.14 0.25 -29.35
N HIS A 468 -12.17 -0.98 -29.87
CA HIS A 468 -12.74 -1.32 -31.17
C HIS A 468 -14.00 -2.17 -31.03
N LEU A 469 -14.79 -2.25 -32.09
CA LEU A 469 -15.81 -3.28 -32.22
C LEU A 469 -15.14 -4.67 -32.19
N GLY A 470 -15.72 -5.60 -31.44
CA GLY A 470 -15.19 -6.93 -31.16
C GLY A 470 -14.34 -7.02 -29.90
N ASP A 471 -13.88 -5.89 -29.34
CA ASP A 471 -13.13 -5.92 -28.10
C ASP A 471 -13.98 -6.41 -26.93
N THR A 472 -13.38 -7.24 -26.08
CA THR A 472 -13.93 -7.51 -24.76
C THR A 472 -13.53 -6.39 -23.83
N VAL A 473 -14.47 -5.86 -23.07
CA VAL A 473 -14.27 -4.76 -22.12
C VAL A 473 -14.92 -5.06 -20.78
N TYR A 474 -14.48 -4.34 -19.76
CA TYR A 474 -15.09 -4.26 -18.45
C TYR A 474 -15.63 -2.84 -18.25
N LEU A 475 -16.81 -2.73 -17.63
CA LEU A 475 -17.44 -1.45 -17.33
C LEU A 475 -17.48 -1.24 -15.82
N ARG A 476 -16.71 -0.27 -15.32
CA ARG A 476 -16.63 0.04 -13.90
C ARG A 476 -17.48 1.26 -13.56
N ALA A 477 -18.45 1.09 -12.68
CA ALA A 477 -19.30 2.16 -12.16
C ALA A 477 -18.52 3.16 -11.29
N PHE A 478 -19.09 4.34 -11.06
CA PHE A 478 -18.50 5.42 -10.24
C PHE A 478 -18.10 4.96 -8.82
N HIS A 479 -18.88 4.07 -8.20
CA HIS A 479 -18.60 3.49 -6.88
C HIS A 479 -17.59 2.33 -6.91
N GLY A 480 -16.89 2.13 -8.04
CA GLY A 480 -15.74 1.24 -8.15
C GLY A 480 -16.05 -0.24 -8.36
N ARG A 481 -17.32 -0.63 -8.53
CA ARG A 481 -17.71 -2.02 -8.86
C ARG A 481 -17.94 -2.17 -10.36
N TYR A 482 -17.66 -3.35 -10.89
CA TYR A 482 -17.87 -3.69 -12.29
C TYR A 482 -19.30 -4.17 -12.52
N LEU A 483 -19.83 -3.84 -13.70
CA LEU A 483 -21.06 -4.45 -14.18
C LEU A 483 -20.85 -5.95 -14.33
N ASP A 484 -21.85 -6.70 -13.87
CA ASP A 484 -21.87 -8.14 -13.89
C ASP A 484 -23.23 -8.67 -14.33
N VAL A 485 -23.23 -9.82 -14.98
CA VAL A 485 -24.44 -10.51 -15.43
C VAL A 485 -24.55 -11.87 -14.75
N GLU A 486 -25.65 -12.08 -14.04
CA GLU A 486 -26.03 -13.38 -13.46
C GLU A 486 -27.45 -13.75 -13.91
N GLY A 487 -27.55 -14.81 -14.71
CA GLY A 487 -28.76 -15.09 -15.47
C GLY A 487 -29.07 -13.92 -16.43
N ALA A 488 -30.27 -13.36 -16.34
CA ALA A 488 -30.68 -12.17 -17.11
C ALA A 488 -30.46 -10.84 -16.36
N LYS A 489 -30.01 -10.87 -15.10
CA LYS A 489 -29.94 -9.66 -14.26
C LYS A 489 -28.58 -8.96 -14.43
N VAL A 490 -28.62 -7.68 -14.76
CA VAL A 490 -27.43 -6.81 -14.81
C VAL A 490 -27.29 -6.04 -13.49
N ARG A 491 -26.15 -6.19 -12.84
CA ARG A 491 -25.83 -5.60 -11.53
C ARG A 491 -24.42 -5.02 -11.51
N ALA A 492 -24.05 -4.35 -10.42
CA ALA A 492 -22.71 -3.81 -10.21
C ALA A 492 -22.17 -4.20 -8.83
N ARG A 493 -21.85 -5.49 -8.63
CA ARG A 493 -21.57 -6.08 -7.29
C ARG A 493 -20.10 -6.23 -6.95
N TYR A 494 -19.29 -6.54 -7.94
CA TYR A 494 -17.92 -7.05 -7.72
C TYR A 494 -16.87 -5.98 -8.00
N GLY A 495 -15.83 -5.92 -7.15
CA GLY A 495 -14.69 -5.02 -7.32
C GLY A 495 -13.56 -5.64 -8.16
N ASP A 496 -13.67 -6.93 -8.44
CA ASP A 496 -12.75 -7.74 -9.23
C ASP A 496 -13.31 -8.04 -10.62
N ARG A 497 -12.41 -8.38 -11.55
CA ARG A 497 -12.74 -8.73 -12.94
C ARG A 497 -12.76 -10.25 -13.08
N GLY A 498 -13.87 -10.79 -13.54
CA GLY A 498 -14.04 -12.18 -13.90
C GLY A 498 -14.82 -12.32 -15.20
N GLN A 499 -15.16 -13.56 -15.56
CA GLN A 499 -15.97 -13.84 -16.76
C GLN A 499 -17.33 -13.14 -16.69
N TRP A 500 -17.91 -13.02 -15.50
CA TRP A 500 -19.24 -12.42 -15.32
C TRP A 500 -19.28 -10.91 -15.61
N GLN A 501 -18.12 -10.25 -15.63
CA GLN A 501 -17.96 -8.83 -15.86
C GLN A 501 -17.48 -8.49 -17.29
N GLN A 502 -17.33 -9.50 -18.15
CA GLN A 502 -16.88 -9.32 -19.53
C GLN A 502 -18.06 -8.97 -20.44
N PHE A 503 -17.87 -7.92 -21.24
CA PHE A 503 -18.80 -7.51 -22.29
C PHE A 503 -18.05 -7.38 -23.60
N MET A 504 -18.52 -8.02 -24.66
CA MET A 504 -17.98 -7.79 -26.01
C MET A 504 -18.72 -6.62 -26.67
N VAL A 505 -17.97 -5.66 -27.18
CA VAL A 505 -18.53 -4.51 -27.88
C VAL A 505 -18.93 -4.92 -29.29
N CYS A 506 -20.19 -4.80 -29.65
CA CYS A 506 -20.76 -5.29 -30.90
C CYS A 506 -21.37 -4.15 -31.71
N PRO A 507 -21.42 -4.26 -33.06
CA PRO A 507 -22.16 -3.32 -33.89
C PRO A 507 -23.67 -3.42 -33.63
N TYR A 508 -24.36 -2.29 -33.77
CA TYR A 508 -25.81 -2.24 -33.79
C TYR A 508 -26.34 -2.55 -35.20
N LEU A 509 -27.27 -3.51 -35.32
CA LEU A 509 -27.76 -4.01 -36.61
C LEU A 509 -28.77 -3.08 -37.32
N GLY A 510 -29.19 -1.97 -36.69
CA GLY A 510 -30.17 -1.02 -37.26
C GLY A 510 -29.58 0.19 -37.98
N SER A 511 -28.25 0.27 -38.14
CA SER A 511 -27.59 1.35 -38.89
C SER A 511 -27.50 0.98 -40.38
N SER A 512 -28.50 1.36 -41.16
CA SER A 512 -28.36 1.49 -42.60
C SER A 512 -27.61 2.79 -42.93
N SER A 513 -26.29 2.68 -43.05
CA SER A 513 -25.47 3.49 -43.96
C SER A 513 -24.48 2.57 -44.68
N SER A 514 -24.87 2.22 -45.91
CA SER A 514 -24.11 1.85 -47.12
C SER A 514 -22.57 1.78 -47.01
N ARG A 515 -21.83 0.80 -47.56
CA ARG A 515 -22.06 -0.15 -48.67
C ARG A 515 -21.23 -1.40 -48.39
N ILE A 516 -21.81 -2.59 -48.52
CA ILE A 516 -21.15 -3.74 -49.14
C ILE A 516 -22.24 -4.52 -49.88
N SER A 517 -22.34 -4.26 -51.18
CA SER A 517 -23.05 -5.13 -52.11
C SER A 517 -22.25 -6.42 -52.25
N ALA A 518 -22.95 -7.55 -52.15
CA ALA A 518 -22.42 -8.84 -52.51
C ALA A 518 -22.22 -8.92 -54.03
N SER A 519 -20.98 -9.13 -54.48
CA SER A 519 -20.69 -9.75 -55.77
C SER A 519 -19.38 -10.54 -55.67
N SER A 520 -19.54 -11.85 -55.83
CA SER A 520 -18.61 -12.88 -56.31
C SER A 520 -17.11 -12.58 -56.49
N SER A 521 -16.34 -13.53 -55.94
CA SER A 521 -15.16 -14.19 -56.53
C SER A 521 -13.79 -13.51 -56.53
N THR A 522 -12.81 -14.36 -56.23
CA THR A 522 -11.35 -14.26 -56.40
C THR A 522 -10.54 -13.67 -55.25
N ALA A 523 -9.40 -14.32 -55.06
CA ALA A 523 -8.50 -14.24 -53.93
C ALA A 523 -7.59 -13.00 -53.99
N GLU A 524 -6.87 -12.80 -52.88
CA GLU A 524 -5.69 -11.95 -52.69
C GLU A 524 -5.90 -10.54 -52.09
N THR A 525 -5.27 -10.38 -50.92
CA THR A 525 -4.51 -9.21 -50.45
C THR A 525 -5.18 -7.83 -50.45
N SER A 526 -5.85 -7.49 -49.35
CA SER A 526 -5.72 -6.18 -48.65
C SER A 526 -6.73 -6.11 -47.50
N ALA A 527 -6.28 -5.68 -46.32
CA ALA A 527 -7.13 -5.49 -45.16
C ALA A 527 -8.13 -4.35 -45.41
N SER A 528 -9.42 -4.62 -45.22
CA SER A 528 -10.53 -3.66 -45.40
C SER A 528 -10.35 -2.39 -44.56
N PRO A 529 -10.70 -1.18 -45.07
CA PRO A 529 -10.35 0.10 -44.42
C PRO A 529 -11.29 0.54 -43.27
N THR A 530 -12.28 -0.25 -42.89
CA THR A 530 -13.34 0.16 -41.94
C THR A 530 -13.19 -0.35 -40.50
N LEU A 531 -12.13 -1.10 -40.19
CA LEU A 531 -11.82 -1.59 -38.83
C LEU A 531 -10.69 -0.82 -38.11
N ALA A 532 -10.10 0.20 -38.77
CA ALA A 532 -8.94 0.93 -38.25
C ALA A 532 -9.27 2.13 -37.34
N CYS A 533 -10.55 2.48 -37.20
CA CYS A 533 -11.00 3.59 -36.36
C CYS A 533 -11.56 3.07 -35.03
N GLY A 534 -10.99 3.50 -33.91
CA GLY A 534 -11.55 3.23 -32.58
C GLY A 534 -12.93 3.85 -32.43
N ILE A 535 -13.71 3.35 -31.47
CA ILE A 535 -15.04 3.87 -31.13
C ILE A 535 -14.90 5.32 -30.69
N LYS A 536 -15.80 6.19 -31.15
CA LYS A 536 -15.82 7.63 -30.88
C LYS A 536 -17.05 8.06 -30.09
N ASP A 537 -17.03 9.30 -29.60
CA ASP A 537 -18.23 9.93 -29.06
C ASP A 537 -19.35 9.97 -30.11
N GLY A 538 -20.55 9.50 -29.75
CA GLY A 538 -21.71 9.44 -30.62
C GLY A 538 -21.92 8.10 -31.31
N ASP A 539 -20.94 7.19 -31.28
CA ASP A 539 -21.08 5.88 -31.90
C ASP A 539 -22.12 5.02 -31.17
N VAL A 540 -22.84 4.20 -31.94
CA VAL A 540 -23.87 3.30 -31.43
C VAL A 540 -23.33 1.87 -31.32
N ILE A 541 -23.33 1.33 -30.10
CA ILE A 541 -22.85 -0.01 -29.80
C ILE A 541 -23.90 -0.88 -29.11
N CYS A 542 -23.70 -2.18 -29.17
CA CYS A 542 -24.38 -3.17 -28.33
C CYS A 542 -23.36 -3.88 -27.45
N LEU A 543 -23.77 -4.30 -26.26
CA LEU A 543 -22.90 -5.01 -25.31
C LEU A 543 -23.37 -6.45 -25.15
N LEU A 544 -22.55 -7.40 -25.60
CA LEU A 544 -22.82 -8.83 -25.47
C LEU A 544 -22.20 -9.35 -24.18
N ALA A 545 -23.03 -9.89 -23.27
CA ALA A 545 -22.56 -10.47 -22.02
C ALA A 545 -22.03 -11.91 -22.21
N HIS A 546 -21.32 -12.43 -21.20
CA HIS A 546 -20.82 -13.81 -21.20
C HIS A 546 -21.91 -14.88 -21.35
N THR A 547 -23.16 -14.56 -21.01
CA THR A 547 -24.33 -15.44 -21.16
C THR A 547 -24.75 -15.64 -22.62
N GLY A 548 -24.17 -14.88 -23.57
CA GLY A 548 -24.56 -14.90 -24.97
C GLY A 548 -25.76 -14.00 -25.31
N CYS A 549 -26.28 -13.25 -24.33
CA CYS A 549 -27.36 -12.29 -24.51
C CYS A 549 -26.84 -10.85 -24.47
N PHE A 550 -27.48 -9.97 -25.24
CA PHE A 550 -27.19 -8.54 -25.25
C PHE A 550 -27.81 -7.85 -24.04
N VAL A 551 -27.08 -6.87 -23.50
CA VAL A 551 -27.60 -5.95 -22.49
C VAL A 551 -28.55 -4.98 -23.17
N GLY A 552 -29.75 -4.82 -22.63
CA GLY A 552 -30.75 -3.90 -23.12
C GLY A 552 -31.66 -3.36 -22.03
N ILE A 553 -32.55 -2.45 -22.42
CA ILE A 553 -33.46 -1.77 -21.50
C ILE A 553 -34.89 -2.21 -21.79
N SER A 554 -35.55 -2.71 -20.75
CA SER A 554 -36.99 -2.99 -20.73
C SER A 554 -37.66 -2.13 -19.66
N GLY A 555 -38.36 -1.08 -20.10
CA GLY A 555 -38.96 -0.06 -19.23
C GLY A 555 -37.92 0.75 -18.45
N ARG A 556 -37.71 0.41 -17.17
CA ARG A 556 -36.69 1.00 -16.28
C ARG A 556 -35.61 0.01 -15.84
N LYS A 557 -35.75 -1.27 -16.21
CA LYS A 557 -34.83 -2.35 -15.85
C LYS A 557 -33.80 -2.53 -16.95
N VAL A 558 -32.59 -2.90 -16.53
CA VAL A 558 -31.49 -3.26 -17.42
C VAL A 558 -31.32 -4.77 -17.31
N LEU A 559 -31.45 -5.46 -18.42
CA LEU A 559 -31.45 -6.93 -18.49
C LEU A 559 -30.50 -7.40 -19.59
N ALA A 560 -30.01 -8.63 -19.45
CA ALA A 560 -29.20 -9.33 -20.45
C ALA A 560 -29.95 -10.57 -20.96
N ASP A 561 -31.07 -10.36 -21.64
CA ASP A 561 -31.99 -11.38 -22.14
C ASP A 561 -32.29 -11.28 -23.64
N PHE A 562 -31.67 -10.34 -24.34
CA PHE A 562 -31.93 -10.11 -25.76
C PHE A 562 -31.00 -10.95 -26.64
N ALA A 563 -31.57 -11.74 -27.55
CA ALA A 563 -30.80 -12.61 -28.44
C ALA A 563 -30.18 -11.88 -29.65
N GLN A 564 -30.65 -10.67 -29.96
CA GLN A 564 -30.22 -9.90 -31.14
C GLN A 564 -29.94 -8.45 -30.77
N ALA A 565 -28.95 -7.85 -31.44
CA ALA A 565 -28.54 -6.44 -31.32
C ALA A 565 -29.57 -5.49 -31.95
N THR A 566 -30.76 -5.42 -31.36
CA THR A 566 -31.90 -4.60 -31.78
C THR A 566 -31.97 -3.28 -31.00
N ALA A 567 -32.89 -2.37 -31.36
CA ALA A 567 -32.95 -1.02 -30.78
C ALA A 567 -32.98 -0.96 -29.24
N PRO A 568 -33.66 -1.88 -28.51
CA PRO A 568 -33.63 -1.92 -27.04
C PRO A 568 -32.25 -2.20 -26.42
N CYS A 569 -31.32 -2.77 -27.20
CA CYS A 569 -29.95 -3.14 -26.79
C CYS A 569 -28.88 -2.16 -27.28
N ALA A 570 -29.29 -1.11 -28.00
CA ALA A 570 -28.39 -0.15 -28.59
C ALA A 570 -28.12 1.02 -27.64
N PHE A 571 -26.84 1.35 -27.48
CA PHE A 571 -26.37 2.45 -26.65
C PHE A 571 -25.51 3.41 -27.48
N VAL A 572 -25.86 4.68 -27.47
CA VAL A 572 -25.00 5.78 -27.92
C VAL A 572 -23.93 5.99 -26.86
N VAL A 573 -22.66 5.88 -27.24
CA VAL A 573 -21.52 6.14 -26.35
C VAL A 573 -21.30 7.64 -26.27
N ARG A 574 -21.29 8.19 -25.05
CA ARG A 574 -20.88 9.58 -24.79
C ARG A 574 -19.66 9.60 -23.90
N THR A 575 -18.68 10.41 -24.21
CA THR A 575 -17.43 10.56 -23.46
C THR A 575 -17.58 11.68 -22.44
N ALA A 576 -17.02 11.49 -21.24
CA ALA A 576 -16.98 12.55 -20.24
C ALA A 576 -15.66 13.34 -20.39
N GLY A 577 -15.66 14.40 -21.21
CA GLY A 577 -14.50 15.27 -21.44
C GLY A 577 -14.28 15.66 -22.91
N VAL A 578 -13.07 16.12 -23.25
CA VAL A 578 -12.68 16.57 -24.61
C VAL A 578 -12.24 15.39 -25.53
N ALA A 579 -12.30 14.16 -25.03
CA ALA A 579 -11.83 12.99 -25.76
C ALA A 579 -12.84 12.57 -26.83
N CYS A 580 -12.52 12.77 -28.11
CA CYS A 580 -13.38 12.33 -29.22
C CYS A 580 -13.34 10.81 -29.45
N GLU A 581 -12.37 10.10 -28.87
CA GLU A 581 -12.11 8.67 -29.09
C GLU A 581 -12.09 7.89 -27.75
N VAL A 582 -12.77 6.75 -27.72
CA VAL A 582 -12.92 5.88 -26.55
C VAL A 582 -11.70 4.98 -26.41
N ARG A 583 -10.92 5.20 -25.36
CA ARG A 583 -9.70 4.44 -25.03
C ARG A 583 -9.81 3.70 -23.70
N HIS A 584 -8.85 2.82 -23.42
CA HIS A 584 -8.70 2.18 -22.12
C HIS A 584 -8.72 3.22 -21.00
N ARG A 585 -9.63 3.04 -20.03
CA ARG A 585 -9.91 3.91 -18.88
C ARG A 585 -10.61 5.23 -19.21
N CYS A 586 -11.12 5.38 -20.43
CA CYS A 586 -11.98 6.51 -20.75
C CYS A 586 -13.27 6.45 -19.93
N ARG A 587 -13.74 7.62 -19.49
CA ARG A 587 -15.04 7.76 -18.84
C ARG A 587 -16.10 7.94 -19.91
N ILE A 588 -17.12 7.10 -19.86
CA ILE A 588 -18.21 7.08 -20.82
C ILE A 588 -19.56 7.05 -20.10
N PHE A 589 -20.59 7.46 -20.84
CA PHE A 589 -21.99 7.21 -20.55
C PHE A 589 -22.56 6.33 -21.66
N LEU A 590 -23.50 5.46 -21.28
CA LEU A 590 -24.22 4.62 -22.22
C LEU A 590 -25.68 5.09 -22.27
N GLN A 591 -26.00 5.85 -23.30
CA GLN A 591 -27.35 6.38 -23.52
C GLN A 591 -28.14 5.43 -24.40
N SER A 592 -29.27 4.92 -23.90
CA SER A 592 -30.18 4.08 -24.68
C SER A 592 -30.62 4.78 -25.97
N LEU A 593 -30.44 4.13 -27.12
CA LEU A 593 -30.94 4.64 -28.39
C LEU A 593 -32.47 4.72 -28.38
N ALA A 594 -33.15 3.69 -27.85
CA ALA A 594 -34.61 3.58 -27.86
C ALA A 594 -35.33 4.54 -26.89
N SER A 595 -34.69 4.91 -25.77
CA SER A 595 -35.36 5.70 -24.71
C SER A 595 -34.66 7.02 -24.35
N SER A 596 -33.48 7.27 -24.92
CA SER A 596 -32.56 8.36 -24.56
C SER A 596 -32.14 8.40 -23.09
N LYS A 597 -32.49 7.37 -22.30
CA LYS A 597 -32.13 7.25 -20.88
C LYS A 597 -30.72 6.69 -20.76
N VAL A 598 -29.97 7.24 -19.83
CA VAL A 598 -28.59 6.87 -19.54
C VAL A 598 -28.57 5.75 -18.50
N LEU A 599 -27.74 4.76 -18.77
CA LEU A 599 -27.46 3.65 -17.87
C LEU A 599 -26.77 4.16 -16.60
N ALA A 600 -27.30 3.80 -15.44
CA ALA A 600 -26.74 4.23 -14.17
C ALA A 600 -26.90 3.17 -13.07
N PRO A 601 -25.90 3.01 -12.19
CA PRO A 601 -26.08 2.25 -10.95
C PRO A 601 -27.12 2.89 -10.04
N ASN A 602 -27.87 2.08 -9.29
CA ASN A 602 -28.96 2.55 -8.44
C ASN A 602 -28.44 3.08 -7.09
N GLU A 603 -28.60 4.37 -6.84
CA GLU A 603 -28.22 5.02 -5.58
C GLU A 603 -29.40 5.18 -4.60
N SER A 604 -30.60 5.40 -5.14
CA SER A 604 -31.78 5.87 -4.39
C SER A 604 -32.45 4.86 -3.44
N ASP A 605 -32.12 3.57 -3.54
CA ASP A 605 -32.79 2.52 -2.80
C ASP A 605 -31.77 1.62 -2.08
N PRO A 606 -31.63 1.74 -0.74
CA PRO A 606 -30.72 0.93 0.06
C PRO A 606 -30.92 -0.58 -0.09
N SER A 607 -32.14 -1.03 -0.45
CA SER A 607 -32.48 -2.44 -0.63
C SER A 607 -32.02 -3.00 -1.99
N ALA A 608 -31.66 -2.14 -2.94
CA ALA A 608 -31.30 -2.51 -4.31
C ALA A 608 -30.07 -1.74 -4.84
N ARG A 609 -29.07 -1.52 -3.97
CA ARG A 609 -27.83 -0.77 -4.27
C ARG A 609 -26.99 -1.34 -5.41
N ASP A 610 -27.14 -2.63 -5.70
CA ASP A 610 -26.37 -3.29 -6.75
C ASP A 610 -27.10 -3.32 -8.10
N ALA A 611 -28.33 -2.82 -8.19
CA ALA A 611 -29.10 -2.83 -9.44
C ALA A 611 -28.60 -1.75 -10.40
N VAL A 612 -28.55 -2.06 -11.70
CA VAL A 612 -28.32 -1.07 -12.76
C VAL A 612 -29.67 -0.71 -13.40
N ARG A 613 -29.93 0.57 -13.63
CA ARG A 613 -31.21 1.08 -14.16
C ARG A 613 -30.97 2.16 -15.22
N ALA A 614 -31.95 2.35 -16.09
CA ALA A 614 -31.99 3.47 -17.04
C ALA A 614 -33.18 4.36 -16.68
N ARG A 615 -32.92 5.58 -16.17
CA ARG A 615 -33.98 6.47 -15.68
C ARG A 615 -33.86 7.91 -16.18
N TRP A 616 -32.65 8.47 -16.22
CA TRP A 616 -32.43 9.90 -16.50
C TRP A 616 -31.88 10.13 -17.90
N LYS A 617 -32.22 11.28 -18.51
CA LYS A 617 -31.68 11.71 -19.81
C LYS A 617 -30.43 12.58 -19.69
N SER A 618 -30.12 13.08 -18.48
CA SER A 618 -28.93 13.87 -18.17
C SER A 618 -27.67 13.01 -18.03
N PHE A 619 -26.51 13.67 -18.09
CA PHE A 619 -25.19 13.07 -17.92
C PHE A 619 -24.52 13.53 -16.60
N GLY A 620 -25.00 13.01 -15.47
CA GLY A 620 -24.45 13.31 -14.15
C GLY A 620 -23.20 12.50 -13.81
N GLU A 621 -22.32 13.01 -12.94
CA GLU A 621 -21.04 12.36 -12.61
C GLU A 621 -21.18 10.91 -12.10
N TRP A 622 -22.26 10.60 -11.38
CA TRP A 622 -22.56 9.26 -10.86
C TRP A 622 -23.11 8.29 -11.92
N GLN A 623 -23.46 8.78 -13.12
CA GLN A 623 -23.85 7.95 -14.26
C GLN A 623 -22.63 7.53 -15.10
N GLN A 624 -21.44 8.09 -14.80
CA GLN A 624 -20.21 7.79 -15.52
C GLN A 624 -19.71 6.37 -15.25
N MET A 625 -19.19 5.75 -16.30
CA MET A 625 -18.58 4.43 -16.27
C MET A 625 -17.19 4.48 -16.88
N VAL A 626 -16.25 3.71 -16.35
CA VAL A 626 -14.91 3.58 -16.91
C VAL A 626 -14.85 2.31 -17.75
N VAL A 627 -14.52 2.44 -19.05
CA VAL A 627 -14.33 1.30 -19.96
C VAL A 627 -12.90 0.78 -19.89
N GLU A 628 -12.69 -0.53 -19.72
CA GLU A 628 -11.38 -1.11 -19.48
C GLU A 628 -11.15 -2.39 -20.32
N LYS A 629 -10.07 -2.48 -21.11
CA LYS A 629 -9.67 -3.72 -21.80
C LYS A 629 -9.08 -4.77 -20.84
N PRO A 630 -9.27 -6.08 -21.11
CA PRO A 630 -8.48 -7.14 -20.52
C PRO A 630 -7.01 -6.99 -20.93
N ARG A 631 -6.11 -7.36 -20.02
CA ARG A 631 -4.68 -7.43 -20.32
C ARG A 631 -4.42 -8.62 -21.25
N CYS A 632 -3.59 -8.45 -22.30
CA CYS A 632 -3.26 -9.52 -23.24
C CYS A 632 -2.83 -10.78 -22.47
N GLY A 633 -3.50 -11.91 -22.73
CA GLY A 633 -3.36 -13.18 -21.99
C GLY A 633 -4.66 -13.77 -21.41
N ALA A 634 -5.82 -13.13 -21.57
CA ALA A 634 -7.11 -13.74 -21.21
C ALA A 634 -7.67 -14.55 -22.40
N VAL A 635 -7.80 -15.86 -22.21
CA VAL A 635 -8.32 -16.86 -23.15
C VAL A 635 -9.58 -16.38 -23.89
N VAL A 636 -9.51 -16.33 -25.22
CA VAL A 636 -10.66 -16.16 -26.13
C VAL A 636 -11.49 -17.46 -26.12
N PRO A 637 -12.80 -17.44 -25.85
CA PRO A 637 -13.62 -18.64 -26.03
C PRO A 637 -13.76 -18.96 -27.52
N ARG A 638 -13.24 -20.13 -27.92
CA ARG A 638 -13.49 -20.70 -29.25
C ARG A 638 -14.98 -21.00 -29.41
N ARG A 639 -15.57 -20.59 -30.54
CA ARG A 639 -16.93 -20.97 -30.96
C ARG A 639 -17.12 -22.50 -30.82
N PRO A 640 -18.26 -22.99 -30.31
CA PRO A 640 -18.57 -24.41 -30.39
C PRO A 640 -18.75 -24.77 -31.87
N ARG A 641 -17.90 -25.67 -32.40
CA ARG A 641 -18.16 -26.31 -33.68
C ARG A 641 -19.44 -27.13 -33.54
N ARG A 642 -20.45 -26.83 -34.38
CA ARG A 642 -21.59 -27.72 -34.63
C ARG A 642 -21.04 -29.11 -34.98
N ARG A 643 -21.32 -30.11 -34.15
CA ARG A 643 -21.18 -31.51 -34.56
C ARG A 643 -22.44 -31.89 -35.30
N SER A 644 -22.34 -31.91 -36.62
CA SER A 644 -23.26 -32.62 -37.49
C SER A 644 -23.10 -34.13 -37.27
N SER A 645 -24.25 -34.77 -37.16
CA SER A 645 -24.49 -36.22 -37.22
C SER A 645 -23.68 -36.93 -38.29
N LEU A 646 -23.19 -38.14 -37.96
CA LEU A 646 -23.19 -39.30 -38.86
C LEU A 646 -23.02 -40.58 -38.04
N ALA A 647 -23.89 -41.54 -38.35
CA ALA A 647 -24.13 -42.79 -37.65
C ALA A 647 -23.26 -43.95 -38.18
N LYS A 648 -23.20 -45.02 -37.37
CA LYS A 648 -23.02 -46.47 -37.64
C LYS A 648 -21.99 -47.07 -36.66
N ALA A 649 -22.06 -48.31 -36.18
CA ALA A 649 -23.09 -49.33 -35.97
C ALA A 649 -22.34 -50.53 -35.34
N ALA A 650 -23.05 -51.33 -34.50
CA ALA A 650 -22.71 -52.71 -34.06
C ALA A 650 -21.45 -52.90 -33.16
N ALA A 651 -21.42 -53.73 -32.12
CA ALA A 651 -22.23 -54.87 -31.72
C ALA A 651 -22.19 -55.11 -30.20
N SER A 652 -23.31 -55.59 -29.65
CA SER A 652 -23.41 -56.46 -28.46
C SER A 652 -23.37 -57.93 -28.96
N PRO A 653 -23.27 -59.03 -28.17
CA PRO A 653 -23.86 -59.21 -26.83
C PRO A 653 -23.12 -60.15 -25.84
N GLY A 654 -23.65 -60.25 -24.62
CA GLY A 654 -23.64 -61.51 -23.87
C GLY A 654 -23.53 -61.38 -22.35
N PRO A 655 -24.20 -62.23 -21.56
CA PRO A 655 -24.90 -61.85 -20.33
C PRO A 655 -24.46 -62.63 -19.07
N ASP A 656 -25.08 -62.32 -17.92
CA ASP A 656 -25.50 -63.21 -16.80
C ASP A 656 -25.94 -62.30 -15.62
N SER A 657 -27.23 -62.11 -15.28
CA SER A 657 -28.20 -62.99 -14.58
C SER A 657 -27.65 -63.49 -13.22
N VAL A 658 -28.27 -63.36 -12.04
CA VAL A 658 -29.63 -63.73 -11.59
C VAL A 658 -29.96 -63.15 -10.19
N ASP A 659 -31.23 -62.79 -10.00
CA ASP A 659 -32.15 -62.76 -8.82
C ASP A 659 -31.71 -62.58 -7.34
N SER A 660 -32.47 -61.75 -6.61
CA SER A 660 -33.63 -62.17 -5.77
C SER A 660 -33.94 -61.21 -4.60
N LYS A 661 -35.19 -60.72 -4.55
CA LYS A 661 -35.96 -60.40 -3.30
C LYS A 661 -36.74 -61.70 -2.93
N PRO A 662 -37.42 -61.91 -1.76
CA PRO A 662 -38.14 -60.90 -0.95
C PRO A 662 -38.42 -61.21 0.58
N LYS A 663 -39.23 -60.33 1.21
CA LYS A 663 -40.24 -60.53 2.30
C LYS A 663 -39.85 -60.77 3.79
N ARG A 664 -40.15 -59.76 4.63
CA ARG A 664 -41.29 -59.63 5.60
C ARG A 664 -41.57 -60.73 6.66
N VAL A 665 -41.47 -60.39 7.97
CA VAL A 665 -42.29 -60.81 9.14
C VAL A 665 -42.08 -59.73 10.24
N LEU A 666 -43.03 -58.91 10.76
CA LEU A 666 -44.28 -59.05 11.54
C LEU A 666 -44.14 -59.28 13.07
N GLN A 667 -44.68 -58.30 13.84
CA GLN A 667 -45.37 -58.36 15.16
C GLN A 667 -44.57 -58.71 16.44
N LYS A 668 -44.87 -58.20 17.67
CA LYS A 668 -46.16 -57.75 18.28
C LYS A 668 -45.94 -57.04 19.66
N THR A 669 -46.78 -56.03 19.98
CA THR A 669 -47.49 -55.65 21.27
C THR A 669 -46.69 -55.40 22.58
N SER A 670 -47.04 -54.51 23.55
CA SER A 670 -48.31 -53.98 24.15
C SER A 670 -48.00 -52.72 25.04
N SER A 671 -48.68 -51.55 25.00
CA SER A 671 -49.82 -51.03 25.86
C SER A 671 -49.64 -51.14 27.40
N ALA A 672 -50.05 -50.26 28.33
CA ALA A 672 -50.75 -48.95 28.49
C ALA A 672 -50.44 -48.48 29.97
N GLU A 673 -50.56 -47.23 30.44
CA GLU A 673 -51.76 -46.54 30.99
C GLU A 673 -51.36 -45.14 31.58
N ASP A 674 -52.33 -44.23 31.68
CA ASP A 674 -52.36 -42.84 32.22
C ASP A 674 -53.07 -42.85 33.62
N PRO A 675 -53.56 -41.76 34.30
CA PRO A 675 -53.11 -40.38 34.58
C PRO A 675 -53.18 -40.00 36.11
N GLY A 676 -52.86 -38.74 36.50
CA GLY A 676 -53.34 -38.17 37.79
C GLY A 676 -52.64 -36.90 38.34
N THR A 677 -53.36 -35.76 38.38
CA THR A 677 -53.12 -34.49 39.15
C THR A 677 -54.14 -34.42 40.33
N PRO A 678 -54.33 -33.37 41.21
CA PRO A 678 -53.65 -32.08 41.50
C PRO A 678 -53.64 -31.61 43.01
N LEU A 679 -53.38 -30.29 43.26
CA LEU A 679 -53.72 -29.39 44.42
C LEU A 679 -52.69 -29.29 45.59
N ASN A 680 -52.41 -28.16 46.28
CA ASN A 680 -52.94 -26.77 46.31
C ASN A 680 -52.03 -25.79 47.13
N SER A 681 -52.10 -24.48 46.83
CA SER A 681 -52.19 -23.26 47.72
C SER A 681 -51.23 -23.02 48.92
N GLU A 682 -50.79 -21.82 49.40
CA GLU A 682 -51.33 -20.46 49.56
C GLU A 682 -50.21 -19.39 49.78
N THR A 683 -50.61 -18.11 49.78
CA THR A 683 -49.87 -16.83 50.02
C THR A 683 -50.38 -16.20 51.36
N PRO A 684 -50.23 -14.90 51.80
CA PRO A 684 -49.37 -13.73 51.47
C PRO A 684 -48.96 -12.77 52.66
N LYS A 685 -48.39 -11.56 52.31
CA LYS A 685 -48.36 -10.21 53.00
C LYS A 685 -47.18 -9.92 53.97
N ARG A 686 -46.61 -8.71 54.18
CA ARG A 686 -46.93 -7.28 53.86
C ARG A 686 -45.71 -6.32 54.13
N LEU A 687 -45.58 -5.24 53.32
CA LEU A 687 -45.28 -3.80 53.56
C LEU A 687 -44.05 -3.18 54.31
N SER A 688 -43.49 -2.14 53.63
CA SER A 688 -42.96 -0.81 54.08
C SER A 688 -41.63 -0.79 54.86
N SER A 689 -40.69 0.19 54.78
CA SER A 689 -40.71 1.63 54.47
C SER A 689 -39.28 2.14 54.13
N THR A 690 -39.17 3.29 53.45
CA THR A 690 -37.95 4.13 53.28
C THR A 690 -37.75 5.09 54.47
N PRO A 691 -36.56 5.69 54.71
CA PRO A 691 -36.30 7.06 54.17
C PRO A 691 -34.84 7.39 53.78
N LYS A 692 -34.73 8.58 53.13
CA LYS A 692 -33.55 9.30 52.59
C LYS A 692 -32.54 9.79 53.66
N GLY A 693 -31.30 10.08 53.23
CA GLY A 693 -30.33 10.92 53.97
C GLY A 693 -29.10 11.31 53.13
N ASN A 694 -28.65 12.56 53.22
CA ASN A 694 -27.78 13.33 52.30
C ASN A 694 -26.24 13.07 52.39
N LEU A 695 -25.54 13.50 51.32
CA LEU A 695 -24.15 14.02 51.16
C LEU A 695 -23.56 14.82 52.37
N PRO A 696 -22.28 15.30 52.35
CA PRO A 696 -21.03 14.85 51.71
C PRO A 696 -19.80 14.84 52.67
N GLU A 697 -18.67 14.26 52.23
CA GLU A 697 -17.30 14.83 52.36
C GLU A 697 -16.35 14.16 51.35
#